data_AF-A0A5D6W086-F1
#
_entry.id   AF-A0A5D6W086-F1
#
_cell.length_a   1.000
_cell.length_b   1.000
_cell.length_c   1.000
_cell.angle_alpha   90.00
_cell.angle_beta   90.00
_cell.angle_gamma   90.00
#
_symmetry.space_group_name_H-M   'P 1'
#
loop_
_entity.id
_entity.type
_entity.pdbx_description
1 polymer ?
#
loop_
_entity_poly.entity_id
_entity_poly.type
_entity_poly.pdbx_seq_one_letter_code
_entity_poly.pdbx_strand_id
1 'polypeptide(L)'
;MAEINKAYRRLMNSLLPKEKLAALYEGIDREAMAAFSEAGYSWEDIKSGLVDNSFYLGWLDEAGAAKALARILPTEVEAGRIKALSSDTSRAMHHIYQKVRERHEQEIADLFAPADEEALSSLIDQGFSERAAHEFMQDEGYFVQQITESQYADHYANNLFRAVAEARGKKANEDMEACEKAAADFAKLPDSPHKEDGWNFHAEGQVAIYLLVQEKYMPETVYDVMDGRLHDYGREHVDELEKLMEKAQQVKNTYLAIEEAPAFGQGKSPVAVYRSYLKRYMAEKGCALLSFADERAVIGQMKEDGFPEKFLPQVLQKGSPVAKEPGRLADKYIEALLYDGEVQETTTAKADVSTLDMYKNRLEAYDKAFRRSGHDGGITGNFRKYFDCLVTMALIRKNCTDEEIEKAILEGNPHIEKGREHTYAQEIQEKARRLIQKQQEWLEKVEEKLPEGKTFKELMALEYSVQAIWKYLLQERLELNPSYTGQLWKKGLDRDVAETCLLRYPDIDRKALHDVINQSPRAILLENTGLAEAQDYADEILDSVVEQMAENAAQLAEEDALEDEYNRQLELSAEGVEIDAANEYQCGQGALQLMMHGYDTLAIRNALLKKTNQQRTKAKTTGAKTAAPYVDGILQRVRNAYSRILNIKAYQQGKGIQENAAEAEYKAEMKKLWEKNKVMRPADDESIAARLLAHHKKELVIAALLACSPWTVMPGVSGLYVEHYLIRKAQQEILNAQRRLAKEKPRARDKKTDNISEEYRDEREAIQKRHTFLPYSMKMDELVAMSLLMAGFSTVAVGQVLDEESPCRDSQQNYGISVANRAHKAAFSKIAVEEEVRNETWAGIETPVRRRTITETVYTGGVNG
;
A
#
# COMPACT_ATOMS: atom_id res chain seq x y z
N MET A 1 -18.29 -11.50 -16.99
CA MET A 1 -18.03 -10.41 -17.96
C MET A 1 -19.31 -9.85 -18.58
N ALA A 2 -20.09 -10.60 -19.38
CA ALA A 2 -21.29 -10.06 -20.03
C ALA A 2 -22.36 -9.48 -19.07
N GLU A 3 -22.54 -10.09 -17.89
CA GLU A 3 -23.46 -9.59 -16.86
C GLU A 3 -22.95 -8.32 -16.17
N ILE A 4 -21.64 -8.26 -15.85
CA ILE A 4 -20.97 -7.07 -15.29
C ILE A 4 -21.10 -5.90 -16.27
N ASN A 5 -20.81 -6.13 -17.56
CA ASN A 5 -20.93 -5.11 -18.60
C ASN A 5 -22.37 -4.56 -18.69
N LYS A 6 -23.37 -5.44 -18.67
CA LYS A 6 -24.78 -5.03 -18.70
C LYS A 6 -25.19 -4.22 -17.46
N ALA A 7 -24.74 -4.60 -16.28
CA ALA A 7 -25.00 -3.88 -15.04
C ALA A 7 -24.31 -2.51 -15.03
N TYR A 8 -23.01 -2.48 -15.35
CA TYR A 8 -22.19 -1.28 -15.42
C TYR A 8 -22.73 -0.25 -16.43
N ARG A 9 -23.07 -0.68 -17.66
CA ARG A 9 -23.64 0.24 -18.67
C ARG A 9 -24.94 0.91 -18.22
N ARG A 10 -25.79 0.18 -17.48
CA ARG A 10 -27.03 0.74 -16.94
C ARG A 10 -26.74 1.83 -15.91
N LEU A 11 -25.78 1.58 -15.01
CA LEU A 11 -25.35 2.53 -13.99
C LEU A 11 -24.74 3.78 -14.63
N MET A 12 -23.77 3.61 -15.54
CA MET A 12 -23.10 4.73 -16.20
C MET A 12 -24.04 5.64 -17.00
N ASN A 13 -25.07 5.08 -17.65
CA ASN A 13 -26.07 5.87 -18.36
C ASN A 13 -26.93 6.76 -17.43
N SER A 14 -26.99 6.43 -16.14
CA SER A 14 -27.69 7.22 -15.11
C SER A 14 -26.76 8.17 -14.35
N LEU A 15 -25.52 7.76 -14.10
CA LEU A 15 -24.57 8.47 -13.23
C LEU A 15 -23.77 9.54 -13.97
N LEU A 16 -23.53 9.38 -15.28
CA LEU A 16 -22.74 10.34 -16.04
C LEU A 16 -23.46 11.68 -16.23
N PRO A 17 -22.83 12.81 -15.88
CA PRO A 17 -23.42 14.14 -16.07
C PRO A 17 -23.43 14.53 -17.55
N LYS A 18 -24.56 14.31 -18.22
CA LYS A 18 -24.74 14.48 -19.68
C LYS A 18 -24.34 15.87 -20.19
N GLU A 19 -24.60 16.93 -19.43
CA GLU A 19 -24.26 18.31 -19.82
C GLU A 19 -22.76 18.59 -19.76
N LYS A 20 -22.08 18.11 -18.71
CA LYS A 20 -20.62 18.25 -18.58
C LYS A 20 -19.88 17.41 -19.61
N LEU A 21 -20.38 16.21 -19.87
CA LEU A 21 -19.88 15.34 -20.94
C LEU A 21 -20.00 16.02 -22.30
N ALA A 22 -21.16 16.59 -22.61
CA ALA A 22 -21.36 17.34 -23.85
C ALA A 22 -20.37 18.51 -23.98
N ALA A 23 -20.22 19.32 -22.92
CA ALA A 23 -19.34 20.48 -22.93
C ALA A 23 -17.86 20.12 -23.16
N LEU A 24 -17.38 19.05 -22.49
CA LEU A 24 -16.00 18.59 -22.61
C LEU A 24 -15.68 18.11 -24.04
N TYR A 25 -16.50 17.21 -24.58
CA TYR A 25 -16.25 16.66 -25.92
C TYR A 25 -16.53 17.65 -27.03
N GLU A 26 -17.50 18.57 -26.89
CA GLU A 26 -17.64 19.69 -27.82
C GLU A 26 -16.39 20.60 -27.82
N GLY A 27 -15.69 20.72 -26.69
CA GLY A 27 -14.40 21.41 -26.60
C GLY A 27 -13.29 20.69 -27.36
N ILE A 28 -13.13 19.38 -27.09
CA ILE A 28 -12.16 18.51 -27.77
C ILE A 28 -12.41 18.48 -29.28
N ASP A 29 -13.67 18.35 -29.69
CA ASP A 29 -14.06 18.29 -31.10
C ASP A 29 -13.79 19.63 -31.82
N ARG A 30 -13.92 20.77 -31.14
CA ARG A 30 -13.53 22.08 -31.71
C ARG A 30 -12.02 22.21 -31.89
N GLU A 31 -11.24 21.72 -30.93
CA GLU A 31 -9.77 21.72 -31.05
C GLU A 31 -9.31 20.75 -32.15
N ALA A 32 -9.92 19.57 -32.25
CA ALA A 32 -9.66 18.62 -33.33
C ALA A 32 -10.06 19.18 -34.70
N MET A 33 -11.19 19.88 -34.79
CA MET A 33 -11.61 20.60 -35.99
C MET A 33 -10.56 21.64 -36.41
N ALA A 34 -10.03 22.43 -35.47
CA ALA A 34 -8.98 23.40 -35.74
C ALA A 34 -7.70 22.71 -36.24
N ALA A 35 -7.28 21.62 -35.58
CA ALA A 35 -6.11 20.84 -35.97
C ALA A 35 -6.25 20.21 -37.37
N PHE A 36 -7.44 19.72 -37.73
CA PHE A 36 -7.72 19.23 -39.09
C PHE A 36 -7.68 20.37 -40.12
N SER A 37 -8.19 21.54 -39.77
CA SER A 37 -8.16 22.71 -40.65
C SER A 37 -6.71 23.19 -40.90
N GLU A 38 -5.88 23.24 -39.85
CA GLU A 38 -4.44 23.56 -39.96
C GLU A 38 -3.67 22.55 -40.81
N ALA A 39 -4.07 21.28 -40.77
CA ALA A 39 -3.51 20.22 -41.62
C ALA A 39 -3.99 20.27 -43.08
N GLY A 40 -4.89 21.20 -43.44
CA GLY A 40 -5.34 21.45 -44.80
C GLY A 40 -6.48 20.55 -45.29
N TYR A 41 -7.22 19.89 -44.40
CA TYR A 41 -8.37 19.06 -44.77
C TYR A 41 -9.58 19.91 -45.18
N SER A 42 -10.37 19.41 -46.14
CA SER A 42 -11.60 20.08 -46.57
C SER A 42 -12.68 19.99 -45.49
N TRP A 43 -13.66 20.91 -45.50
CA TRP A 43 -14.79 20.85 -44.56
C TRP A 43 -15.61 19.56 -44.63
N GLU A 44 -15.65 18.89 -45.78
CA GLU A 44 -16.27 17.57 -45.91
C GLU A 44 -15.44 16.46 -45.25
N ASP A 45 -14.11 16.56 -45.33
CA ASP A 45 -13.20 15.63 -44.64
C ASP A 45 -13.24 15.85 -43.13
N ILE A 46 -13.21 17.11 -42.67
CA ILE A 46 -13.31 17.50 -41.25
C ILE A 46 -14.58 16.94 -40.61
N LYS A 47 -15.74 17.10 -41.27
CA LYS A 47 -17.01 16.54 -40.79
C LYS A 47 -16.95 15.03 -40.64
N SER A 48 -16.44 14.35 -41.65
CA SER A 48 -16.36 12.88 -41.67
C SER A 48 -15.34 12.39 -40.63
N GLY A 49 -14.22 13.08 -40.46
CA GLY A 49 -13.21 12.77 -39.46
C GLY A 49 -13.68 12.99 -38.02
N LEU A 50 -14.49 14.02 -37.75
CA LEU A 50 -15.10 14.20 -36.42
C LEU A 50 -16.12 13.10 -36.11
N VAL A 51 -16.98 12.74 -37.08
CA VAL A 51 -17.98 11.68 -36.90
C VAL A 51 -17.32 10.31 -36.68
N ASP A 52 -16.24 10.02 -37.41
CA ASP A 52 -15.52 8.74 -37.30
C ASP A 52 -14.71 8.59 -36.00
N ASN A 53 -14.34 9.69 -35.33
CA ASN A 53 -13.40 9.66 -34.21
C ASN A 53 -13.96 10.16 -32.87
N SER A 54 -15.01 11.00 -32.87
CA SER A 54 -15.57 11.54 -31.63
C SER A 54 -16.38 10.49 -30.88
N PHE A 55 -15.94 10.20 -29.65
CA PHE A 55 -16.65 9.33 -28.73
C PHE A 55 -18.07 9.85 -28.44
N TYR A 56 -18.22 11.16 -28.24
CA TYR A 56 -19.51 11.76 -27.90
C TYR A 56 -20.49 11.75 -29.07
N LEU A 57 -20.02 12.03 -30.30
CA LEU A 57 -20.88 11.94 -31.48
C LEU A 57 -21.32 10.50 -31.75
N GLY A 58 -20.45 9.51 -31.53
CA GLY A 58 -20.79 8.09 -31.64
C GLY A 58 -21.71 7.58 -30.53
N TRP A 59 -21.79 8.29 -29.39
CA TRP A 59 -22.66 7.95 -28.26
C TRP A 59 -24.10 8.47 -28.43
N LEU A 60 -24.30 9.50 -29.26
CA LEU A 60 -25.60 10.10 -29.54
C LEU A 60 -26.35 9.34 -30.64
N ASP A 61 -27.68 9.53 -30.70
CA ASP A 61 -28.48 9.12 -31.86
C ASP A 61 -28.19 10.04 -33.07
N GLU A 62 -28.59 9.63 -34.27
CA GLU A 62 -28.29 10.38 -35.51
C GLU A 62 -28.76 11.85 -35.44
N ALA A 63 -29.91 12.11 -34.83
CA ALA A 63 -30.44 13.46 -34.65
C ALA A 63 -29.65 14.29 -33.62
N GLY A 64 -29.24 13.67 -32.51
CA GLY A 64 -28.41 14.28 -31.49
C GLY A 64 -27.00 14.59 -31.99
N ALA A 65 -26.39 13.65 -32.71
CA ALA A 65 -25.07 13.82 -33.33
C ALA A 65 -25.08 14.97 -34.34
N ALA A 66 -26.11 15.06 -35.20
CA ALA A 66 -26.25 16.18 -36.13
C ALA A 66 -26.37 17.55 -35.41
N LYS A 67 -27.10 17.60 -34.29
CA LYS A 67 -27.26 18.82 -33.48
C LYS A 67 -25.99 19.19 -32.70
N ALA A 68 -25.21 18.21 -32.25
CA ALA A 68 -23.91 18.44 -31.62
C ALA A 68 -22.88 18.92 -32.64
N LEU A 69 -22.83 18.28 -33.82
CA LEU A 69 -21.95 18.68 -34.92
C LEU A 69 -22.23 20.12 -35.39
N ALA A 70 -23.50 20.53 -35.46
CA ALA A 70 -23.89 21.90 -35.78
C ALA A 70 -23.43 22.94 -34.74
N ARG A 71 -23.17 22.54 -33.48
CA ARG A 71 -22.61 23.41 -32.42
C ARG A 71 -21.09 23.50 -32.43
N ILE A 72 -20.43 22.58 -33.14
CA ILE A 72 -18.97 22.52 -33.28
C ILE A 72 -18.54 23.28 -34.54
N LEU A 73 -19.28 23.10 -35.65
CA LEU A 73 -18.96 23.70 -36.94
C LEU A 73 -19.24 25.22 -37.00
N PRO A 74 -18.52 25.98 -37.84
CA PRO A 74 -18.82 27.38 -38.12
C PRO A 74 -20.21 27.58 -38.74
N THR A 75 -20.86 28.71 -38.46
CA THR A 75 -22.24 29.05 -38.89
C THR A 75 -22.48 29.03 -40.41
N GLU A 76 -21.41 29.06 -41.21
CA GLU A 76 -21.44 29.12 -42.68
C GLU A 76 -21.35 27.74 -43.36
N VAL A 77 -21.18 26.66 -42.58
CA VAL A 77 -20.99 25.29 -43.09
C VAL A 77 -22.26 24.46 -42.87
N GLU A 78 -22.91 24.02 -43.95
CA GLU A 78 -24.07 23.11 -43.86
C GLU A 78 -23.67 21.72 -43.32
N ALA A 79 -24.45 21.21 -42.37
CA ALA A 79 -24.23 19.94 -41.69
C ALA A 79 -24.47 18.68 -42.57
N GLY A 80 -25.00 18.83 -43.79
CA GLY A 80 -25.72 17.75 -44.49
C GLY A 80 -24.96 16.82 -45.44
N ARG A 81 -23.62 16.88 -45.55
CA ARG A 81 -22.86 15.92 -46.38
C ARG A 81 -21.67 15.36 -45.61
N ILE A 82 -21.80 14.10 -45.19
CA ILE A 82 -20.74 13.22 -44.68
C ILE A 82 -20.32 12.34 -45.86
N LYS A 83 -19.02 12.22 -46.12
CA LYS A 83 -18.49 11.38 -47.20
C LYS A 83 -17.56 10.33 -46.61
N ALA A 84 -17.51 9.15 -47.22
CA ALA A 84 -16.55 8.13 -46.78
C ALA A 84 -15.12 8.63 -47.03
N LEU A 85 -14.29 8.63 -45.98
CA LEU A 85 -12.88 8.97 -46.08
C LEU A 85 -12.10 7.83 -46.75
N SER A 86 -11.02 8.17 -47.46
CA SER A 86 -10.05 7.16 -47.91
C SER A 86 -9.35 6.54 -46.69
N SER A 87 -8.84 5.31 -46.81
CA SER A 87 -8.15 4.61 -45.70
C SER A 87 -6.97 5.39 -45.14
N ASP A 88 -6.24 6.10 -46.00
CA ASP A 88 -5.06 6.88 -45.59
C ASP A 88 -5.45 8.21 -44.95
N THR A 89 -6.49 8.87 -45.47
CA THR A 89 -7.06 10.09 -44.85
C THR A 89 -7.64 9.78 -43.47
N SER A 90 -8.42 8.70 -43.36
CA SER A 90 -9.02 8.25 -42.10
C SER A 90 -7.95 7.95 -41.05
N ARG A 91 -6.87 7.23 -41.41
CA ARG A 91 -5.75 6.94 -40.49
C ARG A 91 -5.01 8.21 -40.03
N ALA A 92 -4.76 9.15 -40.94
CA ALA A 92 -4.09 10.40 -40.61
C ALA A 92 -4.94 11.29 -39.69
N MET A 93 -6.23 11.41 -39.99
CA MET A 93 -7.16 12.17 -39.15
C MET A 93 -7.38 11.50 -37.78
N HIS A 94 -7.47 10.18 -37.73
CA HIS A 94 -7.52 9.44 -36.45
C HIS A 94 -6.33 9.81 -35.56
N HIS A 95 -5.11 9.80 -36.11
CA HIS A 95 -3.91 10.14 -35.35
C HIS A 95 -3.88 11.60 -34.88
N ILE A 96 -4.37 12.55 -35.68
CA ILE A 96 -4.49 13.95 -35.26
C ILE A 96 -5.52 14.10 -34.13
N TYR A 97 -6.67 13.41 -34.23
CA TYR A 97 -7.70 13.43 -33.21
C TYR A 97 -7.20 12.85 -31.88
N GLN A 98 -6.50 11.69 -31.93
CA GLN A 98 -5.91 11.07 -30.74
C GLN A 98 -4.95 12.03 -30.03
N LYS A 99 -4.08 12.73 -30.76
CA LYS A 99 -3.16 13.73 -30.17
C LYS A 99 -3.84 14.91 -29.48
N VAL A 100 -4.98 15.36 -29.99
CA VAL A 100 -5.76 16.42 -29.34
C VAL A 100 -6.39 15.86 -28.07
N ARG A 101 -6.96 14.67 -28.14
CA ARG A 101 -7.61 14.00 -27.03
C ARG A 101 -6.64 13.62 -25.89
N GLU A 102 -5.43 13.17 -26.21
CA GLU A 102 -4.35 12.87 -25.25
C GLU A 102 -4.08 14.07 -24.31
N ARG A 103 -4.24 15.31 -24.81
CA ARG A 103 -4.08 16.52 -23.97
C ARG A 103 -5.18 16.69 -22.92
N HIS A 104 -6.35 16.10 -23.16
CA HIS A 104 -7.51 16.16 -22.28
C HIS A 104 -7.73 14.87 -21.49
N GLU A 105 -6.80 13.91 -21.51
CA GLU A 105 -6.95 12.63 -20.81
C GLU A 105 -7.25 12.77 -19.32
N GLN A 106 -6.61 13.72 -18.64
CA GLN A 106 -6.89 13.99 -17.23
C GLN A 106 -8.30 14.56 -17.02
N GLU A 107 -8.76 15.47 -17.87
CA GLU A 107 -10.10 16.06 -17.79
C GLU A 107 -11.19 15.02 -18.07
N ILE A 108 -10.92 14.09 -18.99
CA ILE A 108 -11.78 12.94 -19.26
C ILE A 108 -11.77 12.01 -18.03
N ALA A 109 -10.62 11.65 -17.49
CA ALA A 109 -10.52 10.80 -16.30
C ALA A 109 -11.28 11.40 -15.11
N ASP A 110 -11.09 12.69 -14.84
CA ASP A 110 -11.74 13.41 -13.74
C ASP A 110 -13.27 13.47 -13.89
N LEU A 111 -13.78 13.47 -15.13
CA LEU A 111 -15.22 13.46 -15.40
C LEU A 111 -15.84 12.08 -15.16
N PHE A 112 -15.13 11.01 -15.52
CA PHE A 112 -15.64 9.63 -15.43
C PHE A 112 -15.43 9.02 -14.04
N ALA A 113 -14.36 9.38 -13.33
CA ALA A 113 -13.97 8.76 -12.05
C ALA A 113 -15.10 8.71 -11.01
N PRO A 114 -15.86 9.78 -10.72
CA PRO A 114 -16.92 9.70 -9.70
C PRO A 114 -18.05 8.72 -10.06
N ALA A 115 -18.44 8.67 -11.33
CA ALA A 115 -19.47 7.75 -11.81
C ALA A 115 -18.95 6.30 -11.83
N ASP A 116 -17.68 6.12 -12.18
CA ASP A 116 -17.01 4.82 -12.16
C ASP A 116 -16.81 4.28 -10.74
N GLU A 117 -16.48 5.14 -9.76
CA GLU A 117 -16.36 4.77 -8.35
C GLU A 117 -17.70 4.26 -7.79
N GLU A 118 -18.78 4.99 -8.05
CA GLU A 118 -20.13 4.62 -7.62
C GLU A 118 -20.64 3.36 -8.34
N ALA A 119 -20.36 3.23 -9.64
CA ALA A 119 -20.69 2.03 -10.40
C ALA A 119 -19.90 0.81 -9.89
N LEU A 120 -18.61 0.97 -9.59
CA LEU A 120 -17.77 -0.09 -9.04
C LEU A 120 -18.23 -0.53 -7.65
N SER A 121 -18.55 0.41 -6.75
CA SER A 121 -19.12 0.06 -5.44
C SER A 121 -20.42 -0.72 -5.60
N SER A 122 -21.31 -0.25 -6.49
CA SER A 122 -22.60 -0.91 -6.76
C SER A 122 -22.45 -2.33 -7.33
N LEU A 123 -21.45 -2.57 -8.18
CA LEU A 123 -21.15 -3.91 -8.70
C LEU A 123 -20.71 -4.86 -7.59
N ILE A 124 -19.83 -4.40 -6.70
CA ILE A 124 -19.38 -5.25 -5.61
C ILE A 124 -20.52 -5.49 -4.61
N ASP A 125 -21.38 -4.49 -4.34
CA ASP A 125 -22.57 -4.64 -3.49
C ASP A 125 -23.59 -5.67 -4.07
N GLN A 126 -23.64 -5.81 -5.40
CA GLN A 126 -24.45 -6.82 -6.10
C GLN A 126 -23.84 -8.24 -6.02
N GLY A 127 -22.68 -8.41 -5.37
CA GLY A 127 -22.02 -9.70 -5.17
C GLY A 127 -21.07 -10.10 -6.30
N PHE A 128 -20.70 -9.18 -7.20
CA PHE A 128 -19.63 -9.44 -8.16
C PHE A 128 -18.27 -9.42 -7.46
N SER A 129 -17.40 -10.40 -7.75
CA SER A 129 -16.07 -10.47 -7.14
C SER A 129 -15.22 -9.24 -7.52
N GLU A 130 -14.45 -8.70 -6.57
CA GLU A 130 -13.56 -7.56 -6.80
C GLU A 130 -12.60 -7.79 -7.96
N ARG A 131 -12.04 -9.00 -8.08
CA ARG A 131 -11.16 -9.36 -9.20
C ARG A 131 -11.84 -9.24 -10.56
N ALA A 132 -13.05 -9.77 -10.70
CA ALA A 132 -13.78 -9.71 -11.98
C ALA A 132 -14.24 -8.27 -12.31
N ALA A 133 -14.57 -7.48 -11.29
CA ALA A 133 -14.86 -6.06 -11.48
C ALA A 133 -13.60 -5.27 -11.87
N HIS A 134 -12.43 -5.64 -11.32
CA HIS A 134 -11.13 -5.01 -11.62
C HIS A 134 -10.71 -5.30 -13.06
N GLU A 135 -10.71 -6.57 -13.46
CA GLU A 135 -10.45 -6.99 -14.83
C GLU A 135 -11.42 -6.29 -15.81
N PHE A 136 -12.70 -6.14 -15.45
CA PHE A 136 -13.65 -5.40 -16.27
C PHE A 136 -13.32 -3.91 -16.41
N MET A 137 -12.93 -3.24 -15.32
CA MET A 137 -12.56 -1.82 -15.37
C MET A 137 -11.26 -1.60 -16.13
N GLN A 138 -10.35 -2.57 -16.15
CA GLN A 138 -9.11 -2.53 -16.93
C GLN A 138 -9.31 -2.77 -18.42
N ASP A 139 -10.31 -3.54 -18.84
CA ASP A 139 -10.44 -3.97 -20.23
C ASP A 139 -11.65 -3.36 -20.97
N GLU A 140 -12.78 -3.19 -20.28
CA GLU A 140 -14.07 -2.88 -20.89
C GLU A 140 -14.76 -1.62 -20.33
N GLY A 141 -14.17 -0.94 -19.34
CA GLY A 141 -14.71 0.29 -18.75
C GLY A 141 -14.89 1.43 -19.77
N TYR A 142 -15.83 2.34 -19.52
CA TYR A 142 -16.10 3.46 -20.45
C TYR A 142 -14.92 4.40 -20.61
N PHE A 143 -14.10 4.58 -19.58
CA PHE A 143 -12.84 5.33 -19.68
C PHE A 143 -11.75 4.52 -20.41
N VAL A 144 -11.68 3.20 -20.22
CA VAL A 144 -10.62 2.41 -20.85
C VAL A 144 -10.84 2.18 -22.35
N GLN A 145 -12.10 2.04 -22.78
CA GLN A 145 -12.44 2.08 -24.22
C GLN A 145 -12.02 3.40 -24.89
N GLN A 146 -11.61 4.37 -24.09
CA GLN A 146 -11.25 5.70 -24.50
C GLN A 146 -9.76 6.03 -24.41
N ILE A 147 -8.90 5.06 -24.13
CA ILE A 147 -7.45 5.28 -24.12
C ILE A 147 -6.77 4.23 -25.01
N THR A 148 -5.60 4.59 -25.54
CA THR A 148 -4.81 3.68 -26.38
C THR A 148 -3.64 3.05 -25.62
N GLU A 149 -3.22 3.65 -24.50
CA GLU A 149 -2.15 3.12 -23.65
C GLU A 149 -2.67 2.24 -22.51
N SER A 150 -2.27 0.97 -22.50
CA SER A 150 -2.69 0.01 -21.47
C SER A 150 -2.18 0.35 -20.06
N GLN A 151 -1.03 1.03 -19.95
CA GLN A 151 -0.47 1.40 -18.64
C GLN A 151 -1.32 2.46 -17.92
N TYR A 152 -1.99 3.33 -18.68
CA TYR A 152 -2.89 4.34 -18.12
C TYR A 152 -4.21 3.70 -17.66
N ALA A 153 -4.69 2.68 -18.38
CA ALA A 153 -5.84 1.87 -17.98
C ALA A 153 -5.60 1.20 -16.62
N ASP A 154 -4.43 0.59 -16.46
CA ASP A 154 -4.01 -0.04 -15.21
C ASP A 154 -3.94 0.97 -14.06
N HIS A 155 -3.36 2.15 -14.31
CA HIS A 155 -3.23 3.18 -13.27
C HIS A 155 -4.59 3.72 -12.85
N TYR A 156 -5.49 3.99 -13.81
CA TYR A 156 -6.84 4.45 -13.57
C TYR A 156 -7.65 3.43 -12.77
N ALA A 157 -7.70 2.17 -13.22
CA ALA A 157 -8.42 1.10 -12.53
C ALA A 157 -7.91 0.89 -11.10
N ASN A 158 -6.58 0.88 -10.89
CA ASN A 158 -6.00 0.73 -9.56
C ASN A 158 -6.31 1.91 -8.63
N ASN A 159 -6.32 3.14 -9.14
CA ASN A 159 -6.70 4.32 -8.35
C ASN A 159 -8.18 4.29 -7.97
N LEU A 160 -9.06 3.87 -8.89
CA LEU A 160 -10.49 3.70 -8.67
C LEU A 160 -10.76 2.66 -7.58
N PHE A 161 -10.10 1.51 -7.66
CA PHE A 161 -10.22 0.46 -6.66
C PHE A 161 -9.68 0.90 -5.30
N ARG A 162 -8.56 1.63 -5.25
CA ARG A 162 -8.06 2.20 -3.99
C ARG A 162 -9.05 3.20 -3.40
N ALA A 163 -9.63 4.09 -4.21
CA ALA A 163 -10.61 5.07 -3.75
C ALA A 163 -11.87 4.39 -3.20
N VAL A 164 -12.39 3.37 -3.91
CA VAL A 164 -13.52 2.56 -3.45
C VAL A 164 -13.18 1.79 -2.18
N ALA A 165 -11.98 1.19 -2.09
CA ALA A 165 -11.52 0.48 -0.89
C ALA A 165 -11.32 1.42 0.31
N GLU A 166 -10.80 2.63 0.11
CA GLU A 166 -10.65 3.64 1.16
C GLU A 166 -12.00 4.20 1.63
N ALA A 167 -12.91 4.47 0.69
CA ALA A 167 -14.28 4.90 0.99
C ALA A 167 -15.02 3.81 1.78
N ARG A 168 -14.88 2.56 1.35
CA ARG A 168 -15.46 1.39 2.03
C ARG A 168 -14.80 1.10 3.36
N GLY A 169 -13.49 1.25 3.51
CA GLY A 169 -12.78 1.08 4.78
C GLY A 169 -13.17 2.12 5.83
N LYS A 170 -13.39 3.38 5.43
CA LYS A 170 -13.95 4.41 6.31
C LYS A 170 -15.38 4.09 6.71
N LYS A 171 -16.19 3.65 5.74
CA LYS A 171 -17.58 3.25 5.98
C LYS A 171 -17.66 2.00 6.86
N ALA A 172 -16.75 1.03 6.73
CA ALA A 172 -16.75 -0.21 7.50
C ALA A 172 -16.61 0.01 9.01
N ASN A 173 -15.78 0.96 9.45
CA ASN A 173 -15.66 1.27 10.88
C ASN A 173 -16.91 1.97 11.45
N GLU A 174 -17.53 2.87 10.68
CA GLU A 174 -18.79 3.54 11.07
C GLU A 174 -19.98 2.57 10.99
N ASP A 175 -19.99 1.68 9.99
CA ASP A 175 -20.99 0.65 9.76
C ASP A 175 -20.87 -0.48 10.80
N MET A 176 -19.68 -0.82 11.31
CA MET A 176 -19.52 -1.80 12.40
C MET A 176 -20.23 -1.35 13.66
N GLU A 177 -19.96 -0.14 14.17
CA GLU A 177 -20.61 0.37 15.38
C GLU A 177 -22.14 0.49 15.20
N ALA A 178 -22.59 0.92 14.01
CA ALA A 178 -24.01 0.99 13.68
C ALA A 178 -24.65 -0.40 13.58
N CYS A 179 -23.95 -1.38 12.99
CA CYS A 179 -24.38 -2.75 12.82
C CYS A 179 -24.46 -3.49 14.17
N GLU A 180 -23.48 -3.31 15.06
CA GLU A 180 -23.52 -3.81 16.44
C GLU A 180 -24.73 -3.25 17.19
N LYS A 181 -24.99 -1.95 17.05
CA LYS A 181 -26.14 -1.31 17.67
C LYS A 181 -27.47 -1.85 17.12
N ALA A 182 -27.58 -2.00 15.80
CA ALA A 182 -28.77 -2.56 15.16
C ALA A 182 -29.01 -4.01 15.59
N ALA A 183 -27.95 -4.82 15.72
CA ALA A 183 -28.02 -6.19 16.24
C ALA A 183 -28.54 -6.22 17.68
N ALA A 184 -28.01 -5.34 18.54
CA ALA A 184 -28.43 -5.22 19.94
C ALA A 184 -29.87 -4.70 20.09
N ASP A 185 -30.31 -3.79 19.23
CA ASP A 185 -31.66 -3.24 19.26
C ASP A 185 -32.69 -4.27 18.78
N PHE A 186 -32.39 -5.06 17.75
CA PHE A 186 -33.23 -6.18 17.31
C PHE A 186 -33.35 -7.27 18.40
N ALA A 187 -32.25 -7.57 19.10
CA ALA A 187 -32.26 -8.54 20.20
C ALA A 187 -33.17 -8.10 21.38
N LYS A 188 -33.43 -6.80 21.55
CA LYS A 188 -34.30 -6.25 22.62
C LYS A 188 -35.79 -6.18 22.25
N LEU A 189 -36.17 -6.50 21.02
CA LEU A 189 -37.56 -6.42 20.59
C LEU A 189 -38.44 -7.45 21.34
N PRO A 190 -39.70 -7.12 21.71
CA PRO A 190 -40.58 -8.02 22.44
C PRO A 190 -40.86 -9.36 21.73
N ASP A 191 -40.86 -9.32 20.39
CA ASP A 191 -41.10 -10.48 19.52
C ASP A 191 -39.80 -11.18 19.10
N SER A 192 -38.65 -10.76 19.65
CA SER A 192 -37.35 -11.35 19.34
C SER A 192 -37.28 -12.82 19.83
N PRO A 193 -36.67 -13.73 19.05
CA PRO A 193 -36.42 -15.11 19.47
C PRO A 193 -35.42 -15.24 20.64
N HIS A 194 -34.74 -14.16 21.03
CA HIS A 194 -33.87 -14.10 22.21
C HIS A 194 -34.69 -14.05 23.50
N LYS A 195 -35.16 -15.22 23.97
CA LYS A 195 -35.90 -15.37 25.24
C LYS A 195 -35.12 -16.16 26.31
N GLU A 196 -34.01 -16.78 25.95
CA GLU A 196 -33.16 -17.60 26.82
C GLU A 196 -31.70 -17.11 26.74
N ASP A 197 -30.96 -17.24 27.84
CA ASP A 197 -29.53 -16.88 27.91
C ASP A 197 -28.68 -17.94 27.19
N GLY A 198 -27.86 -17.52 26.22
CA GLY A 198 -26.88 -18.37 25.52
C GLY A 198 -26.99 -18.37 23.99
N TRP A 199 -25.99 -18.96 23.32
CA TRP A 199 -25.94 -19.05 21.85
C TRP A 199 -27.09 -19.90 21.31
N ASN A 200 -27.99 -19.28 20.55
CA ASN A 200 -29.12 -19.95 19.91
C ASN A 200 -29.04 -19.75 18.39
N PHE A 201 -28.81 -20.84 17.67
CA PHE A 201 -28.60 -20.85 16.22
C PHE A 201 -29.76 -20.22 15.42
N HIS A 202 -31.01 -20.36 15.88
CA HIS A 202 -32.16 -19.74 15.23
C HIS A 202 -32.25 -18.25 15.56
N ALA A 203 -32.03 -17.88 16.83
CA ALA A 203 -32.14 -16.49 17.27
C ALA A 203 -31.04 -15.61 16.65
N GLU A 204 -29.79 -16.05 16.72
CA GLU A 204 -28.65 -15.36 16.10
C GLU A 204 -28.77 -15.37 14.56
N GLY A 205 -29.37 -16.42 13.99
CA GLY A 205 -29.69 -16.48 12.56
C GLY A 205 -30.68 -15.40 12.11
N GLN A 206 -31.67 -15.08 12.94
CA GLN A 206 -32.63 -14.00 12.69
C GLN A 206 -31.96 -12.63 12.77
N VAL A 207 -31.03 -12.42 13.72
CA VAL A 207 -30.21 -11.20 13.79
C VAL A 207 -29.41 -11.03 12.51
N ALA A 208 -28.70 -12.07 12.06
CA ALA A 208 -27.92 -12.00 10.83
C ALA A 208 -28.79 -11.70 9.59
N ILE A 209 -29.97 -12.32 9.46
CA ILE A 209 -30.91 -12.04 8.37
C ILE A 209 -31.40 -10.58 8.43
N TYR A 210 -31.75 -10.08 9.61
CA TYR A 210 -32.18 -8.71 9.81
C TYR A 210 -31.13 -7.71 9.33
N LEU A 211 -29.89 -7.90 9.76
CA LEU A 211 -28.77 -7.04 9.36
C LEU A 211 -28.50 -7.11 7.86
N LEU A 212 -28.54 -8.30 7.27
CA LEU A 212 -28.23 -8.54 5.86
C LEU A 212 -29.31 -8.06 4.88
N VAL A 213 -30.59 -8.18 5.27
CA VAL A 213 -31.73 -7.98 4.35
C VAL A 213 -32.46 -6.67 4.63
N GLN A 214 -32.76 -6.38 5.89
CA GLN A 214 -33.51 -5.19 6.27
C GLN A 214 -32.61 -3.96 6.39
N GLU A 215 -31.54 -4.06 7.18
CA GLU A 215 -30.57 -2.97 7.34
C GLU A 215 -29.56 -2.89 6.18
N LYS A 216 -29.49 -3.95 5.35
CA LYS A 216 -28.65 -4.04 4.15
C LYS A 216 -27.15 -3.87 4.41
N TYR A 217 -26.68 -4.32 5.58
CA TYR A 217 -25.25 -4.40 5.89
C TYR A 217 -24.54 -5.46 5.03
N MET A 218 -23.22 -5.27 4.85
CA MET A 218 -22.37 -6.18 4.09
C MET A 218 -22.16 -7.51 4.82
N PRO A 219 -22.08 -8.65 4.12
CA PRO A 219 -21.88 -9.95 4.76
C PRO A 219 -20.65 -10.04 5.65
N GLU A 220 -19.57 -9.38 5.27
CA GLU A 220 -18.32 -9.33 6.02
C GLU A 220 -18.50 -8.55 7.32
N THR A 221 -19.11 -7.35 7.25
CA THR A 221 -19.44 -6.54 8.44
C THR A 221 -20.36 -7.30 9.40
N VAL A 222 -21.37 -8.00 8.86
CA VAL A 222 -22.27 -8.82 9.69
C VAL A 222 -21.51 -10.00 10.28
N TYR A 223 -20.62 -10.66 9.54
CA TYR A 223 -19.79 -11.74 10.06
C TYR A 223 -18.95 -11.26 11.25
N ASP A 224 -18.26 -10.13 11.11
CA ASP A 224 -17.39 -9.58 12.15
C ASP A 224 -18.19 -9.20 13.41
N VAL A 225 -19.37 -8.57 13.24
CA VAL A 225 -20.28 -8.26 14.36
C VAL A 225 -20.78 -9.54 15.04
N MET A 226 -21.13 -10.56 14.26
CA MET A 226 -21.61 -11.84 14.79
C MET A 226 -20.49 -12.66 15.44
N ASP A 227 -19.24 -12.56 14.97
CA ASP A 227 -18.05 -13.16 15.58
C ASP A 227 -17.70 -12.45 16.90
N GLY A 228 -17.83 -11.12 16.95
CA GLY A 228 -17.75 -10.34 18.18
C GLY A 228 -18.79 -10.81 19.21
N ARG A 229 -20.05 -10.98 18.80
CA ARG A 229 -21.11 -11.55 19.65
C ARG A 229 -20.83 -12.99 20.06
N LEU A 230 -20.28 -13.81 19.17
CA LEU A 230 -19.87 -15.19 19.46
C LEU A 230 -18.80 -15.24 20.56
N HIS A 231 -17.92 -14.23 20.61
CA HIS A 231 -16.87 -14.12 21.63
C HIS A 231 -17.44 -14.10 23.05
N ASP A 232 -18.62 -13.49 23.24
CA ASP A 232 -19.33 -13.43 24.53
C ASP A 232 -19.88 -14.81 24.97
N TYR A 233 -20.10 -15.73 24.03
CA TYR A 233 -20.65 -17.07 24.28
C TYR A 233 -19.61 -18.20 24.21
N GLY A 234 -18.40 -17.94 23.72
CA GLY A 234 -17.28 -18.90 23.66
C GLY A 234 -17.08 -19.57 22.29
N ARG A 235 -15.81 -19.90 21.97
CA ARG A 235 -15.37 -20.40 20.64
C ARG A 235 -15.82 -21.82 20.25
N GLU A 236 -16.68 -22.47 21.02
CA GLU A 236 -17.24 -23.78 20.69
C GLU A 236 -18.24 -23.77 19.53
N HIS A 237 -18.69 -22.57 19.14
CA HIS A 237 -19.70 -22.33 18.11
C HIS A 237 -19.14 -21.70 16.82
N VAL A 238 -17.81 -21.62 16.62
CA VAL A 238 -17.21 -21.02 15.40
C VAL A 238 -17.66 -21.75 14.13
N ASP A 239 -17.66 -23.08 14.14
CA ASP A 239 -18.18 -23.91 13.04
C ASP A 239 -19.71 -23.71 12.82
N GLU A 240 -20.42 -23.22 13.84
CA GLU A 240 -21.84 -22.88 13.74
C GLU A 240 -22.04 -21.49 13.15
N LEU A 241 -21.18 -20.51 13.48
CA LEU A 241 -21.22 -19.18 12.88
C LEU A 241 -21.01 -19.21 11.36
N GLU A 242 -20.02 -19.97 10.88
CA GLU A 242 -19.81 -20.14 9.42
C GLU A 242 -21.06 -20.69 8.73
N LYS A 243 -21.67 -21.74 9.31
CA LYS A 243 -22.91 -22.34 8.78
C LYS A 243 -24.10 -21.39 8.86
N LEU A 244 -24.17 -20.59 9.91
CA LEU A 244 -25.22 -19.60 10.12
C LEU A 244 -25.13 -18.53 9.03
N MET A 245 -23.93 -17.99 8.79
CA MET A 245 -23.68 -16.98 7.77
C MET A 245 -23.91 -17.52 6.36
N GLU A 246 -23.51 -18.76 6.07
CA GLU A 246 -23.82 -19.41 4.79
C GLU A 246 -25.35 -19.47 4.56
N LYS A 247 -26.12 -19.91 5.56
CA LYS A 247 -27.59 -19.97 5.47
C LYS A 247 -28.23 -18.58 5.38
N ALA A 248 -27.77 -17.62 6.17
CA ALA A 248 -28.28 -16.25 6.14
C ALA A 248 -28.03 -15.60 4.76
N GLN A 249 -26.88 -15.87 4.13
CA GLN A 249 -26.60 -15.43 2.77
C GLN A 249 -27.52 -16.11 1.74
N GLN A 250 -27.85 -17.40 1.89
CA GLN A 250 -28.84 -18.07 1.04
C GLN A 250 -30.25 -17.45 1.17
N VAL A 251 -30.61 -17.00 2.37
CA VAL A 251 -31.86 -16.27 2.63
C VAL A 251 -31.82 -14.90 1.95
N LYS A 252 -30.74 -14.13 2.11
CA LYS A 252 -30.53 -12.85 1.41
C LYS A 252 -30.67 -12.99 -0.11
N ASN A 253 -30.03 -14.01 -0.70
CA ASN A 253 -30.14 -14.29 -2.13
C ASN A 253 -31.58 -14.66 -2.55
N THR A 254 -32.35 -15.29 -1.65
CA THR A 254 -33.77 -15.59 -1.91
C THR A 254 -34.62 -14.32 -1.90
N TYR A 255 -34.34 -13.37 -1.00
CA TYR A 255 -34.98 -12.05 -0.98
C TYR A 255 -34.63 -11.19 -2.20
N LEU A 256 -33.35 -11.15 -2.62
CA LEU A 256 -32.95 -10.48 -3.86
C LEU A 256 -33.69 -11.04 -5.07
N ALA A 257 -33.83 -12.37 -5.13
CA ALA A 257 -34.57 -13.01 -6.22
C ALA A 257 -36.10 -12.74 -6.17
N ILE A 258 -36.65 -12.33 -5.02
CA ILE A 258 -38.02 -11.81 -4.89
C ILE A 258 -38.07 -10.37 -5.42
N GLU A 259 -37.12 -9.51 -5.06
CA GLU A 259 -37.03 -8.15 -5.60
C GLU A 259 -36.89 -8.13 -7.13
N GLU A 260 -36.11 -9.06 -7.69
CA GLU A 260 -35.91 -9.23 -9.15
C GLU A 260 -37.06 -9.96 -9.85
N ALA A 261 -38.06 -10.46 -9.10
CA ALA A 261 -39.15 -11.21 -9.69
C ALA A 261 -39.93 -10.38 -10.73
N PRO A 262 -40.42 -11.01 -11.81
CA PRO A 262 -41.22 -10.33 -12.81
C PRO A 262 -42.49 -9.74 -12.19
N ALA A 263 -43.08 -8.75 -12.87
CA ALA A 263 -44.34 -8.16 -12.43
C ALA A 263 -45.40 -9.26 -12.22
N PHE A 264 -46.33 -9.01 -11.30
CA PHE A 264 -47.39 -9.94 -10.93
C PHE A 264 -48.07 -10.51 -12.20
N GLY A 265 -48.16 -11.84 -12.28
CA GLY A 265 -48.76 -12.56 -13.43
C GLY A 265 -47.85 -12.76 -14.64
N GLN A 266 -46.61 -12.25 -14.66
CA GLN A 266 -45.67 -12.39 -15.79
C GLN A 266 -44.58 -13.47 -15.57
N GLY A 267 -44.67 -14.24 -14.48
CA GLY A 267 -43.72 -15.32 -14.15
C GLY A 267 -43.82 -16.51 -15.10
N LYS A 268 -42.68 -16.93 -15.69
CA LYS A 268 -42.62 -18.09 -16.61
C LYS A 268 -42.36 -19.43 -15.92
N SER A 269 -41.82 -19.42 -14.69
CA SER A 269 -41.53 -20.63 -13.93
C SER A 269 -42.37 -20.68 -12.64
N PRO A 270 -42.69 -21.88 -12.11
CA PRO A 270 -43.44 -22.04 -10.86
C PRO A 270 -42.90 -21.19 -9.69
N VAL A 271 -41.57 -21.16 -9.53
CA VAL A 271 -40.90 -20.38 -8.48
C VAL A 271 -40.98 -18.87 -8.77
N ALA A 272 -40.88 -18.45 -10.03
CA ALA A 272 -41.01 -17.04 -10.40
C ALA A 272 -42.44 -16.50 -10.17
N VAL A 273 -43.46 -17.35 -10.39
CA VAL A 273 -44.86 -17.01 -10.07
C VAL A 273 -44.99 -16.80 -8.56
N TYR A 274 -44.55 -17.76 -7.74
CA TYR A 274 -44.58 -17.63 -6.29
C TYR A 274 -43.85 -16.36 -5.79
N ARG A 275 -42.64 -16.09 -6.28
CA ARG A 275 -41.88 -14.88 -5.94
C ARG A 275 -42.58 -13.58 -6.37
N SER A 276 -43.34 -13.59 -7.47
CA SER A 276 -44.11 -12.42 -7.89
C SER A 276 -45.28 -12.10 -6.95
N TYR A 277 -45.87 -13.13 -6.32
CA TYR A 277 -46.87 -12.95 -5.25
C TYR A 277 -46.21 -12.39 -3.99
N LEU A 278 -45.07 -12.95 -3.57
CA LEU A 278 -44.31 -12.41 -2.42
C LEU A 278 -43.91 -10.95 -2.64
N LYS A 279 -43.38 -10.62 -3.83
CA LYS A 279 -43.00 -9.25 -4.20
C LYS A 279 -44.18 -8.28 -4.10
N ARG A 280 -45.35 -8.67 -4.59
CA ARG A 280 -46.57 -7.86 -4.47
C ARG A 280 -46.97 -7.68 -3.01
N TYR A 281 -47.01 -8.78 -2.24
CA TYR A 281 -47.39 -8.75 -0.83
C TYR A 281 -46.48 -7.83 -0.01
N MET A 282 -45.17 -7.94 -0.18
CA MET A 282 -44.19 -7.10 0.50
C MET A 282 -44.36 -5.62 0.15
N ALA A 283 -44.63 -5.29 -1.11
CA ALA A 283 -44.91 -3.93 -1.55
C ALA A 283 -46.24 -3.38 -0.96
N GLU A 284 -47.28 -4.21 -0.87
CA GLU A 284 -48.59 -3.82 -0.31
C GLU A 284 -48.54 -3.63 1.21
N LYS A 285 -47.77 -4.45 1.92
CA LYS A 285 -47.67 -4.42 3.39
C LYS A 285 -46.53 -3.54 3.92
N GLY A 286 -45.60 -3.15 3.06
CA GLY A 286 -44.42 -2.37 3.46
C GLY A 286 -43.48 -3.14 4.39
N CYS A 287 -43.43 -4.47 4.27
CA CYS A 287 -42.56 -5.32 5.09
C CYS A 287 -41.28 -5.68 4.33
N ALA A 288 -40.13 -5.61 5.01
CA ALA A 288 -38.82 -6.01 4.47
C ALA A 288 -38.54 -7.51 4.69
N LEU A 289 -39.06 -8.08 5.77
CA LEU A 289 -38.96 -9.50 6.12
C LEU A 289 -40.36 -10.12 6.17
N LEU A 290 -40.44 -11.42 5.90
CA LEU A 290 -41.69 -12.18 5.85
C LEU A 290 -41.79 -13.05 7.11
N SER A 291 -42.96 -13.04 7.74
CA SER A 291 -43.30 -13.96 8.82
C SER A 291 -44.06 -15.19 8.30
N PHE A 292 -44.26 -16.17 9.18
CA PHE A 292 -45.14 -17.31 8.90
C PHE A 292 -46.56 -16.87 8.50
N ALA A 293 -47.10 -15.84 9.17
CA ALA A 293 -48.43 -15.33 8.87
C ALA A 293 -48.50 -14.69 7.47
N ASP A 294 -47.42 -14.02 7.05
CA ASP A 294 -47.33 -13.36 5.75
C ASP A 294 -47.28 -14.39 4.62
N GLU A 295 -46.41 -15.40 4.70
CA GLU A 295 -46.36 -16.48 3.71
C GLU A 295 -47.66 -17.29 3.68
N ARG A 296 -48.31 -17.50 4.85
CA ARG A 296 -49.62 -18.17 4.91
C ARG A 296 -50.70 -17.38 4.19
N ALA A 297 -50.72 -16.05 4.33
CA ALA A 297 -51.65 -15.18 3.61
C ALA A 297 -51.43 -15.26 2.09
N VAL A 298 -50.18 -15.25 1.64
CA VAL A 298 -49.83 -15.40 0.23
C VAL A 298 -50.24 -16.77 -0.32
N ILE A 299 -50.00 -17.85 0.43
CA ILE A 299 -50.44 -19.20 0.03
C ILE A 299 -51.97 -19.28 -0.03
N GLY A 300 -52.68 -18.67 0.93
CA GLY A 300 -54.14 -18.57 0.91
C GLY A 300 -54.64 -17.91 -0.37
N GLN A 301 -54.02 -16.80 -0.76
CA GLN A 301 -54.35 -16.10 -2.00
C GLN A 301 -54.05 -16.95 -3.25
N MET A 302 -52.95 -17.70 -3.27
CA MET A 302 -52.66 -18.62 -4.37
C MET A 302 -53.65 -19.81 -4.43
N LYS A 303 -54.15 -20.29 -3.29
CA LYS A 303 -55.21 -21.30 -3.26
C LYS A 303 -56.52 -20.75 -3.82
N GLU A 304 -56.89 -19.51 -3.47
CA GLU A 304 -58.06 -18.81 -4.01
C GLU A 304 -57.96 -18.58 -5.53
N ASP A 305 -56.76 -18.25 -6.02
CA ASP A 305 -56.47 -18.08 -7.45
C ASP A 305 -56.40 -19.43 -8.23
N GLY A 306 -56.66 -20.56 -7.56
CA GLY A 306 -56.84 -21.87 -8.20
C GLY A 306 -55.56 -22.65 -8.49
N PHE A 307 -54.44 -22.35 -7.81
CA PHE A 307 -53.21 -23.12 -8.00
C PHE A 307 -53.31 -24.55 -7.43
N PRO A 308 -52.77 -25.59 -8.10
CA PRO A 308 -52.90 -26.98 -7.65
C PRO A 308 -52.23 -27.24 -6.29
N GLU A 309 -52.83 -28.08 -5.43
CA GLU A 309 -52.23 -28.39 -4.11
C GLU A 309 -50.83 -29.03 -4.19
N LYS A 310 -50.56 -29.81 -5.25
CA LYS A 310 -49.23 -30.41 -5.49
C LYS A 310 -48.18 -29.40 -5.97
N PHE A 311 -48.60 -28.22 -6.41
CA PHE A 311 -47.71 -27.14 -6.87
C PHE A 311 -47.05 -26.43 -5.70
N LEU A 312 -47.80 -26.18 -4.62
CA LEU A 312 -47.36 -25.36 -3.48
C LEU A 312 -46.13 -25.93 -2.73
N PRO A 313 -46.05 -27.23 -2.38
CA PRO A 313 -44.86 -27.79 -1.74
C PRO A 313 -43.57 -27.58 -2.56
N GLN A 314 -43.65 -27.74 -3.89
CA GLN A 314 -42.48 -27.65 -4.78
C GLN A 314 -41.95 -26.22 -4.90
N VAL A 315 -42.85 -25.23 -4.92
CA VAL A 315 -42.44 -23.82 -5.00
C VAL A 315 -41.95 -23.30 -3.65
N LEU A 316 -42.54 -23.73 -2.54
CA LEU A 316 -42.10 -23.34 -1.20
C LEU A 316 -40.70 -23.88 -0.88
N GLN A 317 -40.42 -25.15 -1.19
CA GLN A 317 -39.12 -25.76 -0.93
C GLN A 317 -37.95 -25.02 -1.60
N LYS A 318 -38.18 -24.43 -2.78
CA LYS A 318 -37.14 -23.70 -3.52
C LYS A 318 -37.19 -22.18 -3.34
N GLY A 319 -38.39 -21.65 -3.15
CA GLY A 319 -38.70 -20.23 -3.26
C GLY A 319 -38.96 -19.51 -1.93
N SER A 320 -39.30 -20.21 -0.85
CA SER A 320 -39.59 -19.57 0.45
C SER A 320 -38.28 -19.12 1.13
N PRO A 321 -38.15 -17.83 1.48
CA PRO A 321 -37.03 -17.36 2.30
C PRO A 321 -37.16 -17.84 3.75
N VAL A 322 -38.38 -17.87 4.31
CA VAL A 322 -38.61 -18.25 5.72
C VAL A 322 -38.29 -19.73 5.95
N ALA A 323 -38.64 -20.61 5.01
CA ALA A 323 -38.30 -22.03 5.10
C ALA A 323 -36.78 -22.31 5.15
N LYS A 324 -35.95 -21.37 4.67
CA LYS A 324 -34.49 -21.49 4.60
C LYS A 324 -33.75 -20.83 5.76
N GLU A 325 -34.47 -20.23 6.71
CA GLU A 325 -33.88 -19.56 7.86
C GLU A 325 -32.98 -20.50 8.69
N PRO A 326 -31.87 -20.00 9.26
CA PRO A 326 -31.05 -20.76 10.18
C PRO A 326 -31.90 -21.31 11.34
N GLY A 327 -31.70 -22.59 11.69
CA GLY A 327 -32.41 -23.25 12.78
C GLY A 327 -33.85 -23.70 12.47
N ARG A 328 -34.43 -23.31 11.34
CA ARG A 328 -35.78 -23.74 10.94
C ARG A 328 -35.73 -25.08 10.19
N LEU A 329 -36.69 -25.96 10.46
CA LEU A 329 -36.88 -27.23 9.76
C LEU A 329 -37.82 -27.03 8.56
N ALA A 330 -37.25 -26.92 7.36
CA ALA A 330 -37.97 -26.57 6.13
C ALA A 330 -39.21 -27.45 5.87
N ASP A 331 -39.08 -28.77 5.99
CA ASP A 331 -40.18 -29.70 5.69
C ASP A 331 -41.36 -29.52 6.66
N LYS A 332 -41.09 -29.41 7.97
CA LYS A 332 -42.12 -29.17 9.00
C LYS A 332 -42.78 -27.80 8.84
N TYR A 333 -42.00 -26.79 8.44
CA TYR A 333 -42.49 -25.45 8.20
C TYR A 333 -43.45 -25.42 6.99
N ILE A 334 -43.06 -26.06 5.89
CA ILE A 334 -43.89 -26.17 4.68
C ILE A 334 -45.18 -26.95 4.98
N GLU A 335 -45.08 -28.03 5.75
CA GLU A 335 -46.25 -28.80 6.20
C GLU A 335 -47.22 -27.92 7.02
N ALA A 336 -46.71 -27.16 7.99
CA ALA A 336 -47.51 -26.25 8.82
C ALA A 336 -48.14 -25.09 8.02
N LEU A 337 -47.51 -24.64 6.93
CA LEU A 337 -48.08 -23.62 6.04
C LEU A 337 -49.24 -24.15 5.19
N LEU A 338 -49.17 -25.43 4.80
CA LEU A 338 -50.10 -26.02 3.84
C LEU A 338 -51.34 -26.64 4.49
N TYR A 339 -51.18 -27.18 5.70
CA TYR A 339 -52.21 -27.88 6.46
C TYR A 339 -52.56 -27.09 7.73
N ASP A 340 -53.86 -26.87 7.99
CA ASP A 340 -54.33 -26.16 9.18
C ASP A 340 -53.92 -26.93 10.45
N GLY A 341 -52.87 -26.43 11.12
CA GLY A 341 -52.22 -27.14 12.21
C GLY A 341 -53.11 -27.32 13.45
N GLU A 342 -53.73 -28.50 13.59
CA GLU A 342 -53.44 -29.32 14.77
C GLU A 342 -52.16 -30.10 14.45
N VAL A 343 -51.02 -29.48 14.76
CA VAL A 343 -49.82 -30.29 14.95
C VAL A 343 -50.13 -31.12 16.18
N GLN A 344 -50.44 -32.41 16.01
CA GLN A 344 -50.33 -33.34 17.12
C GLN A 344 -48.92 -33.13 17.67
N GLU A 345 -48.84 -32.61 18.89
CA GLU A 345 -47.67 -32.71 19.73
C GLU A 345 -47.45 -34.22 19.97
N THR A 346 -46.91 -34.89 18.96
CA THR A 346 -45.94 -35.92 19.25
C THR A 346 -44.76 -35.14 19.80
N THR A 347 -44.74 -35.05 21.12
CA THR A 347 -43.52 -35.05 21.91
C THR A 347 -42.65 -36.20 21.39
N THR A 348 -41.99 -35.96 20.26
CA THR A 348 -40.77 -36.66 19.94
C THR A 348 -39.77 -36.02 20.89
N ALA A 349 -39.67 -36.64 22.07
CA ALA A 349 -38.41 -36.68 22.78
C ALA A 349 -37.31 -36.71 21.72
N LYS A 350 -36.37 -35.74 21.79
CA LYS A 350 -35.13 -35.82 21.01
C LYS A 350 -34.75 -37.29 21.00
N ALA A 351 -34.68 -37.93 19.84
CA ALA A 351 -34.20 -39.30 19.79
C ALA A 351 -32.86 -39.27 20.51
N ASP A 352 -32.78 -39.85 21.71
CA ASP A 352 -31.56 -39.81 22.52
C ASP A 352 -30.48 -40.40 21.63
N VAL A 353 -29.59 -39.54 21.16
CA VAL A 353 -28.46 -39.97 20.34
C VAL A 353 -27.70 -40.91 21.25
N SER A 354 -27.59 -42.19 20.85
CA SER A 354 -26.99 -43.19 21.72
C SER A 354 -25.57 -42.77 22.11
N THR A 355 -25.12 -43.13 23.31
CA THR A 355 -23.76 -42.84 23.78
C THR A 355 -22.69 -43.33 22.78
N LEU A 356 -22.98 -44.42 22.06
CA LEU A 356 -22.16 -44.95 20.97
C LEU A 356 -22.10 -44.01 19.76
N ASP A 357 -23.25 -43.48 19.32
CA ASP A 357 -23.30 -42.54 18.20
C ASP A 357 -22.64 -41.21 18.57
N MET A 358 -22.82 -40.75 19.80
CA MET A 358 -22.11 -39.58 20.33
C MET A 358 -20.60 -39.79 20.30
N TYR A 359 -20.13 -40.97 20.74
CA TYR A 359 -18.73 -41.35 20.70
C TYR A 359 -18.20 -41.36 19.26
N LYS A 360 -18.88 -42.05 18.34
CA LYS A 360 -18.47 -42.18 16.93
C LYS A 360 -18.46 -40.83 16.20
N ASN A 361 -19.51 -40.02 16.36
CA ASN A 361 -19.61 -38.72 15.71
C ASN A 361 -18.48 -37.77 16.17
N ARG A 362 -18.14 -37.80 17.47
CA ARG A 362 -17.07 -36.96 18.02
C ARG A 362 -15.71 -37.42 17.53
N LEU A 363 -15.48 -38.73 17.47
CA LEU A 363 -14.26 -39.31 16.93
C LEU A 363 -14.10 -39.01 15.43
N GLU A 364 -15.19 -39.07 14.65
CA GLU A 364 -15.17 -38.74 13.22
C GLU A 364 -14.88 -37.25 12.99
N ALA A 365 -15.43 -36.36 13.84
CA ALA A 365 -15.10 -34.94 13.80
C ALA A 365 -13.60 -34.70 14.06
N TYR A 366 -13.03 -35.39 15.06
CA TYR A 366 -11.60 -35.34 15.32
C TYR A 366 -10.78 -35.94 14.17
N ASP A 367 -11.20 -37.05 13.58
CA ASP A 367 -10.50 -37.69 12.46
C ASP A 367 -10.45 -36.78 11.23
N LYS A 368 -11.56 -36.10 10.91
CA LYS A 368 -11.62 -35.10 9.83
C LYS A 368 -10.67 -33.94 10.09
N ALA A 369 -10.66 -33.39 11.32
CA ALA A 369 -9.75 -32.31 11.69
C ALA A 369 -8.27 -32.75 11.65
N PHE A 370 -7.99 -33.98 12.10
CA PHE A 370 -6.65 -34.55 12.12
C PHE A 370 -6.10 -34.78 10.70
N ARG A 371 -6.92 -35.27 9.77
CA ARG A 371 -6.54 -35.42 8.35
C ARG A 371 -6.30 -34.08 7.66
N ARG A 372 -7.14 -33.07 7.92
CA ARG A 372 -6.94 -31.70 7.40
C ARG A 372 -5.62 -31.08 7.86
N SER A 373 -5.09 -31.52 9.01
CA SER A 373 -3.82 -31.07 9.55
C SER A 373 -2.59 -31.79 8.96
N GLY A 374 -2.77 -32.58 7.89
CA GLY A 374 -1.68 -33.25 7.15
C GLY A 374 -1.38 -34.69 7.57
N HIS A 375 -2.25 -35.31 8.38
CA HIS A 375 -2.10 -36.71 8.81
C HIS A 375 -3.05 -37.64 8.03
N ASP A 376 -2.65 -38.04 6.81
CA ASP A 376 -3.49 -38.82 5.89
C ASP A 376 -3.91 -40.21 6.41
N GLY A 377 -3.17 -40.75 7.39
CA GLY A 377 -3.45 -42.05 8.01
C GLY A 377 -4.64 -42.08 8.99
N GLY A 378 -5.22 -40.91 9.32
CA GLY A 378 -6.31 -40.80 10.30
C GLY A 378 -5.91 -41.19 11.73
N ILE A 379 -6.90 -41.25 12.63
CA ILE A 379 -6.70 -41.59 14.04
C ILE A 379 -6.51 -43.10 14.21
N THR A 380 -5.26 -43.55 14.21
CA THR A 380 -4.88 -44.96 14.41
C THR A 380 -3.70 -45.12 15.38
N GLY A 381 -3.52 -46.34 15.91
CA GLY A 381 -2.40 -46.68 16.80
C GLY A 381 -2.35 -45.82 18.07
N ASN A 382 -1.16 -45.28 18.36
CA ASN A 382 -0.85 -44.49 19.56
C ASN A 382 -1.74 -43.23 19.71
N PHE A 383 -2.15 -42.60 18.61
CA PHE A 383 -3.06 -41.45 18.62
C PHE A 383 -4.46 -41.80 19.14
N ARG A 384 -4.86 -43.07 19.08
CA ARG A 384 -6.22 -43.47 19.44
C ARG A 384 -6.54 -43.23 20.92
N LYS A 385 -5.61 -43.55 21.82
CA LYS A 385 -5.75 -43.32 23.27
C LYS A 385 -5.96 -41.84 23.60
N TYR A 386 -5.29 -40.95 22.86
CA TYR A 386 -5.42 -39.51 23.03
C TYR A 386 -6.85 -39.03 22.74
N PHE A 387 -7.40 -39.41 21.58
CA PHE A 387 -8.75 -38.99 21.19
C PHE A 387 -9.84 -39.72 21.98
N ASP A 388 -9.64 -40.99 22.32
CA ASP A 388 -10.55 -41.75 23.17
C ASP A 388 -10.72 -41.07 24.54
N CYS A 389 -9.64 -40.54 25.12
CA CYS A 389 -9.70 -39.77 26.37
C CYS A 389 -10.50 -38.47 26.24
N LEU A 390 -10.34 -37.73 25.13
CA LEU A 390 -11.09 -36.49 24.88
C LEU A 390 -12.58 -36.73 24.68
N VAL A 391 -12.93 -37.77 23.91
CA VAL A 391 -14.33 -38.15 23.69
C VAL A 391 -14.95 -38.63 25.01
N THR A 392 -14.25 -39.47 25.77
CA THR A 392 -14.69 -39.97 27.08
C THR A 392 -14.93 -38.82 28.07
N MET A 393 -14.03 -37.84 28.13
CA MET A 393 -14.22 -36.64 28.94
C MET A 393 -15.50 -35.88 28.55
N ALA A 394 -15.80 -35.75 27.25
CA ALA A 394 -17.02 -35.10 26.79
C ALA A 394 -18.29 -35.89 27.15
N LEU A 395 -18.23 -37.22 27.15
CA LEU A 395 -19.34 -38.08 27.57
C LEU A 395 -19.59 -38.00 29.08
N ILE A 396 -18.52 -37.99 29.89
CA ILE A 396 -18.63 -37.81 31.36
C ILE A 396 -19.30 -36.47 31.68
N ARG A 397 -18.91 -35.38 31.00
CA ARG A 397 -19.53 -34.06 31.19
C ARG A 397 -21.01 -34.00 30.79
N LYS A 398 -21.45 -34.91 29.93
CA LYS A 398 -22.86 -35.06 29.53
C LYS A 398 -23.64 -36.02 30.45
N ASN A 399 -23.05 -36.44 31.57
CA ASN A 399 -23.64 -37.35 32.55
C ASN A 399 -24.04 -38.73 31.98
N CYS A 400 -23.32 -39.22 30.96
CA CYS A 400 -23.46 -40.62 30.53
C CYS A 400 -22.96 -41.57 31.62
N THR A 401 -23.58 -42.76 31.73
CA THR A 401 -23.17 -43.74 32.76
C THR A 401 -21.85 -44.43 32.39
N ASP A 402 -21.11 -44.91 33.39
CA ASP A 402 -19.82 -45.59 33.19
C ASP A 402 -19.97 -46.83 32.28
N GLU A 403 -21.06 -47.58 32.45
CA GLU A 403 -21.37 -48.78 31.65
C GLU A 403 -21.65 -48.42 30.18
N GLU A 404 -22.36 -47.32 29.92
CA GLU A 404 -22.63 -46.84 28.55
C GLU A 404 -21.38 -46.30 27.87
N ILE A 405 -20.52 -45.60 28.60
CA ILE A 405 -19.25 -45.07 28.10
C ILE A 405 -18.30 -46.23 27.78
N GLU A 406 -18.20 -47.21 28.69
CA GLU A 406 -17.40 -48.42 28.47
C GLU A 406 -17.87 -49.15 27.22
N LYS A 407 -19.18 -49.41 27.11
CA LYS A 407 -19.76 -50.04 25.92
C LYS A 407 -19.47 -49.23 24.64
N ALA A 408 -19.57 -47.90 24.69
CA ALA A 408 -19.29 -47.04 23.56
C ALA A 408 -17.82 -47.08 23.11
N ILE A 409 -16.86 -47.14 24.05
CA ILE A 409 -15.43 -47.29 23.74
C ILE A 409 -15.16 -48.66 23.11
N LEU A 410 -15.71 -49.73 23.69
CA LEU A 410 -15.49 -51.10 23.21
C LEU A 410 -16.07 -51.34 21.82
N GLU A 411 -17.31 -50.91 21.58
CA GLU A 411 -17.97 -51.05 20.28
C GLU A 411 -17.45 -50.03 19.24
N GLY A 412 -16.93 -48.89 19.70
CA GLY A 412 -16.37 -47.83 18.86
C GLY A 412 -14.90 -48.04 18.47
N ASN A 413 -14.17 -48.91 19.17
CA ASN A 413 -12.76 -49.21 18.92
C ASN A 413 -12.53 -50.72 18.67
N PRO A 414 -12.54 -51.17 17.40
CA PRO A 414 -12.37 -52.59 17.06
C PRO A 414 -10.92 -53.09 17.19
N HIS A 415 -9.96 -52.21 17.53
CA HIS A 415 -8.53 -52.50 17.56
C HIS A 415 -7.96 -52.71 18.96
N ILE A 416 -8.81 -52.84 19.98
CA ILE A 416 -8.38 -53.15 21.35
C ILE A 416 -7.83 -54.58 21.40
N GLU A 417 -6.73 -54.78 22.13
CA GLU A 417 -6.12 -56.11 22.32
C GLU A 417 -7.10 -57.07 23.03
N LYS A 418 -7.29 -58.27 22.47
CA LYS A 418 -8.20 -59.28 23.04
C LYS A 418 -7.78 -59.66 24.47
N GLY A 419 -8.72 -59.59 25.41
CA GLY A 419 -8.50 -59.83 26.83
C GLY A 419 -8.08 -58.61 27.64
N ARG A 420 -7.98 -57.42 27.03
CA ARG A 420 -7.69 -56.13 27.69
C ARG A 420 -8.80 -55.10 27.54
N GLU A 421 -9.95 -55.50 27.02
CA GLU A 421 -11.09 -54.62 26.70
C GLU A 421 -11.50 -53.77 27.90
N HIS A 422 -11.84 -54.43 29.02
CA HIS A 422 -12.26 -53.76 30.25
C HIS A 422 -11.14 -52.90 30.85
N THR A 423 -9.90 -53.38 30.85
CA THR A 423 -8.75 -52.64 31.40
C THR A 423 -8.49 -51.37 30.60
N TYR A 424 -8.57 -51.42 29.27
CA TYR A 424 -8.41 -50.25 28.40
C TYR A 424 -9.48 -49.19 28.65
N ALA A 425 -10.77 -49.59 28.70
CA ALA A 425 -11.85 -48.65 28.94
C ALA A 425 -11.75 -47.99 30.32
N GLN A 426 -11.40 -48.77 31.35
CA GLN A 426 -11.18 -48.26 32.71
C GLN A 426 -10.01 -47.26 32.77
N GLU A 427 -8.87 -47.58 32.16
CA GLU A 427 -7.72 -46.67 32.08
C GLU A 427 -8.10 -45.32 31.44
N ILE A 428 -8.86 -45.34 30.35
CA ILE A 428 -9.30 -44.12 29.64
C ILE A 428 -10.30 -43.32 30.48
N GLN A 429 -11.25 -43.98 31.15
CA GLN A 429 -12.20 -43.32 32.04
C GLN A 429 -11.52 -42.68 33.25
N GLU A 430 -10.59 -43.38 33.91
CA GLU A 430 -9.83 -42.86 35.04
C GLU A 430 -8.98 -41.66 34.62
N LYS A 431 -8.29 -41.76 33.49
CA LYS A 431 -7.52 -40.66 32.92
C LYS A 431 -8.40 -39.44 32.60
N ALA A 432 -9.57 -39.65 32.01
CA ALA A 432 -10.52 -38.57 31.72
C ALA A 432 -11.04 -37.90 33.01
N ARG A 433 -11.29 -38.66 34.08
CA ARG A 433 -11.69 -38.09 35.39
C ARG A 433 -10.57 -37.27 36.02
N ARG A 434 -9.34 -37.79 36.04
CA ARG A 434 -8.17 -37.08 36.55
C ARG A 434 -7.96 -35.77 35.78
N LEU A 435 -8.17 -35.80 34.46
CA LEU A 435 -8.10 -34.61 33.60
C LEU A 435 -9.18 -33.57 33.95
N ILE A 436 -10.44 -34.00 34.15
CA ILE A 436 -11.54 -33.11 34.57
C ILE A 436 -11.24 -32.49 35.94
N GLN A 437 -10.83 -33.31 36.90
CA GLN A 437 -10.51 -32.87 38.26
C GLN A 437 -9.39 -31.84 38.25
N LYS A 438 -8.31 -32.09 37.49
CA LYS A 438 -7.17 -31.17 37.44
C LYS A 438 -7.54 -29.83 36.79
N GLN A 439 -8.41 -29.84 35.79
CA GLN A 439 -8.92 -28.60 35.20
C GLN A 439 -9.76 -27.80 36.19
N GLN A 440 -10.65 -28.46 36.94
CA GLN A 440 -11.42 -27.79 37.98
C GLN A 440 -10.49 -27.17 39.03
N GLU A 441 -9.50 -27.94 39.50
CA GLU A 441 -8.48 -27.48 40.46
C GLU A 441 -7.71 -26.26 39.96
N TRP A 442 -7.40 -26.17 38.66
CA TRP A 442 -6.67 -25.05 38.07
C TRP A 442 -7.55 -23.84 37.74
N LEU A 443 -8.86 -24.03 37.60
CA LEU A 443 -9.86 -22.98 37.41
C LEU A 443 -10.41 -22.41 38.73
N GLU A 444 -10.14 -23.05 39.86
CA GLU A 444 -10.46 -22.50 41.18
C GLU A 444 -9.86 -21.10 41.34
N LYS A 445 -10.72 -20.12 41.69
CA LYS A 445 -10.33 -18.72 41.83
C LYS A 445 -9.19 -18.58 42.84
N VAL A 446 -8.13 -17.87 42.44
CA VAL A 446 -7.05 -17.49 43.37
C VAL A 446 -7.48 -16.19 44.04
N GLU A 447 -7.83 -16.24 45.32
CA GLU A 447 -8.31 -15.05 46.07
C GLU A 447 -7.18 -14.06 46.42
N GLU A 448 -5.93 -14.54 46.47
CA GLU A 448 -4.77 -13.73 46.80
C GLU A 448 -4.06 -13.19 45.56
N LYS A 449 -3.99 -11.86 45.42
CA LYS A 449 -3.17 -11.23 44.38
C LYS A 449 -1.69 -11.41 44.68
N LEU A 450 -0.90 -11.72 43.64
CA LEU A 450 0.54 -11.74 43.78
C LEU A 450 1.09 -10.32 44.09
N PRO A 451 1.97 -10.17 45.09
CA PRO A 451 2.64 -8.92 45.37
C PRO A 451 3.44 -8.39 44.16
N GLU A 452 3.17 -7.14 43.75
CA GLU A 452 3.89 -6.50 42.64
C GLU A 452 5.36 -6.23 42.98
N GLY A 453 6.25 -6.41 41.99
CA GLY A 453 7.66 -6.02 42.07
C GLY A 453 8.55 -6.91 42.93
N LYS A 454 8.07 -8.07 43.41
CA LYS A 454 8.87 -9.05 44.16
C LYS A 454 9.47 -10.11 43.24
N THR A 455 10.65 -10.61 43.61
CA THR A 455 11.33 -11.75 42.96
C THR A 455 10.70 -13.09 43.36
N PHE A 456 10.97 -14.17 42.62
CA PHE A 456 10.45 -15.49 42.95
C PHE A 456 10.89 -15.95 44.35
N LYS A 457 12.15 -15.73 44.71
CA LYS A 457 12.67 -16.07 46.05
C LYS A 457 11.95 -15.32 47.18
N GLU A 458 11.59 -14.06 46.94
CA GLU A 458 10.83 -13.27 47.92
C GLU A 458 9.38 -13.73 48.04
N LEU A 459 8.76 -14.18 46.94
CA LEU A 459 7.42 -14.77 46.97
C LEU A 459 7.40 -16.10 47.72
N MET A 460 8.40 -16.95 47.51
CA MET A 460 8.56 -18.20 48.26
C MET A 460 8.75 -17.95 49.77
N ALA A 461 9.44 -16.87 50.15
CA ALA A 461 9.61 -16.48 51.56
C ALA A 461 8.31 -15.96 52.21
N LEU A 462 7.32 -15.57 51.40
CA LEU A 462 5.96 -15.21 51.83
C LEU A 462 4.99 -16.40 51.76
N GLU A 463 5.52 -17.62 51.65
CA GLU A 463 4.75 -18.87 51.61
C GLU A 463 3.89 -19.07 50.34
N TYR A 464 4.11 -18.29 49.27
CA TYR A 464 3.51 -18.58 47.97
C TYR A 464 4.15 -19.82 47.34
N SER A 465 3.34 -20.80 46.97
CA SER A 465 3.82 -21.97 46.23
C SER A 465 3.98 -21.67 44.74
N VAL A 466 4.86 -22.40 44.05
CA VAL A 466 5.04 -22.30 42.59
C VAL A 466 3.74 -22.58 41.85
N GLN A 467 2.94 -23.51 42.37
CA GLN A 467 1.64 -23.83 41.80
C GLN A 467 0.64 -22.67 41.97
N ALA A 468 0.66 -21.94 43.09
CA ALA A 468 -0.18 -20.76 43.28
C ALA A 468 0.21 -19.63 42.32
N ILE A 469 1.51 -19.39 42.14
CA ILE A 469 2.04 -18.42 41.17
C ILE A 469 1.60 -18.80 39.74
N TRP A 470 1.75 -20.08 39.37
CA TRP A 470 1.31 -20.59 38.08
C TRP A 470 -0.19 -20.40 37.86
N LYS A 471 -1.04 -20.78 38.83
CA LYS A 471 -2.50 -20.61 38.74
C LYS A 471 -2.90 -19.14 38.59
N TYR A 472 -2.24 -18.23 39.31
CA TYR A 472 -2.50 -16.81 39.20
C TYR A 472 -2.17 -16.27 37.80
N LEU A 473 -0.99 -16.63 37.26
CA LEU A 473 -0.60 -16.22 35.90
C LEU A 473 -1.45 -16.88 34.82
N LEU A 474 -1.88 -18.12 35.03
CA LEU A 474 -2.85 -18.79 34.19
C LEU A 474 -4.19 -18.02 34.19
N GLN A 475 -4.67 -17.55 35.34
CA GLN A 475 -5.90 -16.74 35.42
C GLN A 475 -5.76 -15.42 34.65
N GLU A 476 -4.66 -14.68 34.80
CA GLU A 476 -4.40 -13.48 33.98
C GLU A 476 -4.46 -13.81 32.48
N ARG A 477 -3.89 -14.95 32.06
CA ARG A 477 -3.92 -15.39 30.67
C ARG A 477 -5.31 -15.81 30.20
N LEU A 478 -6.12 -16.42 31.07
CA LEU A 478 -7.50 -16.80 30.78
C LEU A 478 -8.43 -15.58 30.72
N GLU A 479 -8.18 -14.53 31.51
CA GLU A 479 -8.88 -13.24 31.39
C GLU A 479 -8.62 -12.60 30.02
N LEU A 480 -7.38 -12.68 29.52
CA LEU A 480 -7.02 -12.21 28.17
C LEU A 480 -7.54 -13.12 27.05
N ASN A 481 -7.68 -14.43 27.31
CA ASN A 481 -8.13 -15.42 26.33
C ASN A 481 -9.18 -16.38 26.93
N PRO A 482 -10.43 -15.94 27.12
CA PRO A 482 -11.49 -16.75 27.76
C PRO A 482 -11.75 -18.09 27.05
N SER A 483 -11.42 -18.19 25.76
CA SER A 483 -11.56 -19.41 24.95
C SER A 483 -10.76 -20.63 25.44
N TYR A 484 -9.76 -20.45 26.31
CA TYR A 484 -9.00 -21.56 26.90
C TYR A 484 -9.63 -22.12 28.19
N THR A 485 -10.58 -21.42 28.81
CA THR A 485 -11.19 -21.80 30.10
C THR A 485 -11.79 -23.21 30.07
N GLY A 486 -12.42 -23.59 28.96
CA GLY A 486 -12.99 -24.93 28.78
C GLY A 486 -12.03 -25.98 28.21
N GLN A 487 -10.79 -25.59 27.86
CA GLN A 487 -9.85 -26.36 27.03
C GLN A 487 -8.38 -26.22 27.47
N LEU A 488 -8.11 -26.29 28.78
CA LEU A 488 -6.75 -26.13 29.35
C LEU A 488 -5.72 -27.17 28.86
N TRP A 489 -6.15 -28.23 28.17
CA TRP A 489 -5.29 -29.26 27.57
C TRP A 489 -4.88 -28.94 26.12
N LYS A 490 -5.23 -27.76 25.60
CA LYS A 490 -4.81 -27.32 24.26
C LYS A 490 -3.30 -27.08 24.21
N LYS A 491 -2.70 -27.37 23.06
CA LYS A 491 -1.28 -27.11 22.79
C LYS A 491 -1.00 -25.60 22.85
N GLY A 492 0.10 -25.20 23.47
CA GLY A 492 0.56 -23.81 23.54
C GLY A 492 0.28 -23.09 24.87
N LEU A 493 -0.80 -23.43 25.57
CA LEU A 493 -1.17 -22.73 26.82
C LEU A 493 -0.07 -22.80 27.89
N ASP A 494 0.48 -24.00 28.14
CA ASP A 494 1.55 -24.18 29.12
C ASP A 494 2.82 -23.40 28.71
N ARG A 495 3.09 -23.28 27.40
CA ARG A 495 4.21 -22.48 26.88
C ARG A 495 4.02 -21.00 27.18
N ASP A 496 2.84 -20.46 26.89
CA ASP A 496 2.53 -19.04 27.11
C ASP A 496 2.61 -18.66 28.60
N VAL A 497 2.12 -19.55 29.48
CA VAL A 497 2.21 -19.34 30.94
C VAL A 497 3.66 -19.47 31.41
N ALA A 498 4.43 -20.44 30.89
CA ALA A 498 5.85 -20.58 31.21
C ALA A 498 6.69 -19.36 30.77
N GLU A 499 6.44 -18.82 29.58
CA GLU A 499 7.06 -17.58 29.09
C GLU A 499 6.74 -16.41 30.02
N THR A 500 5.47 -16.26 30.42
CA THR A 500 5.07 -15.23 31.39
C THR A 500 5.78 -15.39 32.72
N CYS A 501 5.91 -16.62 33.22
CA CYS A 501 6.61 -16.93 34.46
C CYS A 501 8.08 -16.51 34.38
N LEU A 502 8.78 -16.93 33.31
CA LEU A 502 10.22 -16.68 33.14
C LEU A 502 10.54 -15.20 32.87
N LEU A 503 9.64 -14.48 32.17
CA LEU A 503 9.76 -13.03 31.97
C LEU A 503 9.53 -12.24 33.26
N ARG A 504 8.48 -12.58 34.03
CA ARG A 504 8.13 -11.86 35.26
C ARG A 504 9.06 -12.20 36.42
N TYR A 505 9.56 -13.44 36.46
CA TYR A 505 10.41 -13.95 37.53
C TYR A 505 11.65 -14.69 36.98
N PRO A 506 12.70 -13.95 36.58
CA PRO A 506 13.91 -14.55 36.01
C PRO A 506 14.68 -15.47 36.97
N ASP A 507 14.44 -15.35 38.28
CA ASP A 507 15.08 -16.15 39.34
C ASP A 507 14.30 -17.41 39.73
N ILE A 508 13.24 -17.76 38.99
CA ILE A 508 12.41 -18.95 39.24
C ILE A 508 13.20 -20.25 39.10
N ASP A 509 12.94 -21.20 40.00
CA ASP A 509 13.56 -22.53 39.93
C ASP A 509 12.98 -23.31 38.74
N ARG A 510 13.83 -23.54 37.73
CA ARG A 510 13.47 -24.30 36.52
C ARG A 510 12.92 -25.69 36.86
N LYS A 511 13.45 -26.35 37.90
CA LYS A 511 12.98 -27.67 38.33
C LYS A 511 11.56 -27.59 38.90
N ALA A 512 11.26 -26.55 39.67
CA ALA A 512 9.93 -26.37 40.22
C ALA A 512 8.90 -26.02 39.13
N LEU A 513 9.29 -25.26 38.10
CA LEU A 513 8.42 -25.00 36.94
C LEU A 513 8.15 -26.28 36.13
N HIS A 514 9.19 -27.08 35.91
CA HIS A 514 9.09 -28.39 35.27
C HIS A 514 8.07 -29.31 35.98
N ASP A 515 8.12 -29.38 37.32
CA ASP A 515 7.21 -30.20 38.12
C ASP A 515 5.75 -29.72 38.04
N VAL A 516 5.50 -28.42 37.88
CA VAL A 516 4.15 -27.86 37.71
C VAL A 516 3.62 -28.14 36.29
N ILE A 517 4.45 -27.98 35.26
CA ILE A 517 4.06 -28.25 33.86
C ILE A 517 3.70 -29.72 33.67
N ASN A 518 4.43 -30.66 34.29
CA ASN A 518 4.11 -32.09 34.23
C ASN A 518 2.79 -32.48 34.91
N GLN A 519 2.22 -31.59 35.73
CA GLN A 519 0.90 -31.78 36.33
C GLN A 519 -0.22 -31.12 35.51
N SER A 520 0.10 -30.54 34.35
CA SER A 520 -0.88 -29.81 33.56
C SER A 520 -1.94 -30.73 32.94
N PRO A 521 -3.14 -30.20 32.64
CA PRO A 521 -4.15 -30.91 31.86
C PRO A 521 -3.61 -31.46 30.53
N ARG A 522 -2.66 -30.76 29.89
CA ARG A 522 -2.01 -31.24 28.66
C ARG A 522 -1.10 -32.43 28.94
N ALA A 523 -0.24 -32.35 29.96
CA ALA A 523 0.64 -33.44 30.36
C ALA A 523 -0.15 -34.72 30.73
N ILE A 524 -1.22 -34.56 31.51
CA ILE A 524 -2.15 -35.65 31.87
C ILE A 524 -2.75 -36.30 30.62
N LEU A 525 -3.14 -35.50 29.62
CA LEU A 525 -3.73 -36.00 28.38
C LEU A 525 -2.70 -36.75 27.51
N LEU A 526 -1.43 -36.35 27.53
CA LEU A 526 -0.35 -36.95 26.77
C LEU A 526 0.19 -38.26 27.39
N GLU A 527 -0.03 -38.48 28.68
CA GLU A 527 0.48 -39.67 29.39
C GLU A 527 0.07 -40.99 28.70
N ASN A 528 1.02 -41.92 28.53
CA ASN A 528 0.80 -43.26 27.96
C ASN A 528 0.17 -43.29 26.55
N THR A 529 0.24 -42.17 25.81
CA THR A 529 -0.22 -42.09 24.41
C THR A 529 0.86 -42.52 23.41
N GLY A 530 2.15 -42.47 23.78
CA GLY A 530 3.26 -42.80 22.87
C GLY A 530 3.47 -41.78 21.74
N LEU A 531 2.94 -40.56 21.91
CA LEU A 531 3.22 -39.40 21.06
C LEU A 531 4.62 -38.87 21.31
N ALA A 532 5.28 -38.31 20.29
CA ALA A 532 6.59 -37.69 20.45
C ALA A 532 6.55 -36.55 21.48
N GLU A 533 5.52 -35.70 21.43
CA GLU A 533 5.27 -34.60 22.39
C GLU A 533 5.11 -35.09 23.85
N ALA A 534 4.85 -36.38 24.08
CA ALA A 534 4.74 -36.91 25.44
C ALA A 534 6.11 -37.20 26.07
N GLN A 535 7.19 -37.30 25.27
CA GLN A 535 8.55 -37.49 25.76
C GLN A 535 9.07 -36.13 26.23
N ASP A 536 9.50 -36.04 27.49
CA ASP A 536 10.15 -34.86 28.06
C ASP A 536 9.37 -33.54 27.84
N TYR A 537 8.03 -33.62 27.84
CA TYR A 537 7.10 -32.52 27.52
C TYR A 537 7.43 -31.19 28.20
N ALA A 538 7.69 -31.22 29.51
CA ALA A 538 8.00 -30.01 30.27
C ALA A 538 9.37 -29.42 29.91
N ASP A 539 10.36 -30.26 29.61
CA ASP A 539 11.69 -29.79 29.19
C ASP A 539 11.63 -29.15 27.79
N GLU A 540 10.94 -29.78 26.83
CA GLU A 540 10.74 -29.22 25.49
C GLU A 540 10.07 -27.83 25.55
N ILE A 541 9.07 -27.66 26.42
CA ILE A 541 8.42 -26.36 26.62
C ILE A 541 9.42 -25.34 27.14
N LEU A 542 10.13 -25.66 28.22
CA LEU A 542 11.06 -24.73 28.86
C LEU A 542 12.19 -24.32 27.91
N ASP A 543 12.78 -25.26 27.19
CA ASP A 543 13.83 -24.97 26.22
C ASP A 543 13.30 -24.10 25.06
N SER A 544 12.11 -24.42 24.52
CA SER A 544 11.51 -23.61 23.45
C SER A 544 11.18 -22.17 23.87
N VAL A 545 10.93 -21.93 25.15
CA VAL A 545 10.68 -20.58 25.70
C VAL A 545 12.01 -19.85 25.87
N VAL A 546 13.02 -20.50 26.43
CA VAL A 546 14.36 -19.91 26.63
C VAL A 546 15.00 -19.52 25.30
N GLU A 547 14.90 -20.37 24.27
CA GLU A 547 15.38 -20.08 22.92
C GLU A 547 14.67 -18.84 22.33
N GLN A 548 13.34 -18.81 22.38
CA GLN A 548 12.56 -17.68 21.88
C GLN A 548 12.90 -16.37 22.60
N MET A 549 13.08 -16.41 23.93
CA MET A 549 13.47 -15.25 24.71
C MET A 549 14.87 -14.75 24.33
N ALA A 550 15.81 -15.64 24.04
CA ALA A 550 17.15 -15.29 23.58
C ALA A 550 17.13 -14.65 22.18
N GLU A 551 16.33 -15.19 21.25
CA GLU A 551 16.11 -14.61 19.92
C GLU A 551 15.51 -13.20 20.01
N ASN A 552 14.45 -13.04 20.80
CA ASN A 552 13.80 -11.74 21.00
C ASN A 552 14.77 -10.72 21.60
N ALA A 553 15.59 -11.13 22.58
CA ALA A 553 16.61 -10.26 23.17
C ALA A 553 17.71 -9.87 22.16
N ALA A 554 18.13 -10.79 21.28
CA ALA A 554 19.08 -10.48 20.23
C ALA A 554 18.50 -9.48 19.22
N GLN A 555 17.23 -9.65 18.82
CA GLN A 555 16.55 -8.72 17.93
C GLN A 555 16.42 -7.32 18.54
N LEU A 556 16.02 -7.23 19.82
CA LEU A 556 15.98 -5.95 20.56
C LEU A 556 17.35 -5.27 20.60
N ALA A 557 18.43 -6.03 20.80
CA ALA A 557 19.78 -5.48 20.81
C ALA A 557 20.22 -4.96 19.42
N GLU A 558 19.84 -5.64 18.34
CA GLU A 558 20.08 -5.16 16.97
C GLU A 558 19.28 -3.88 16.68
N GLU A 559 18.03 -3.79 17.11
CA GLU A 559 17.20 -2.59 16.98
C GLU A 559 17.78 -1.39 17.74
N ASP A 560 18.26 -1.61 18.97
CA ASP A 560 18.91 -0.56 19.76
C ASP A 560 20.25 -0.11 19.15
N ALA A 561 21.05 -1.04 18.62
CA ALA A 561 22.29 -0.69 17.92
C ALA A 561 22.05 0.12 16.63
N LEU A 562 20.97 -0.17 15.91
CA LEU A 562 20.54 0.59 14.74
C LEU A 562 20.10 2.01 15.13
N GLU A 563 19.37 2.14 16.24
CA GLU A 563 18.97 3.45 16.77
C GLU A 563 20.18 4.30 17.15
N ASP A 564 21.18 3.71 17.81
CA ASP A 564 22.43 4.38 18.16
C ASP A 564 23.18 4.87 16.91
N GLU A 565 23.31 4.02 15.88
CA GLU A 565 23.97 4.41 14.64
C GLU A 565 23.16 5.48 13.88
N TYR A 566 21.82 5.39 13.86
CA TYR A 566 20.98 6.45 13.29
C TYR A 566 21.15 7.78 14.02
N ASN A 567 21.17 7.76 15.35
CA ASN A 567 21.37 8.94 16.18
C ASN A 567 22.74 9.57 15.93
N ARG A 568 23.79 8.75 15.84
CA ARG A 568 25.13 9.18 15.47
C ARG A 568 25.17 9.86 14.10
N GLN A 569 24.54 9.28 13.08
CA GLN A 569 24.48 9.88 11.74
C GLN A 569 23.72 11.22 11.75
N LEU A 570 22.68 11.32 12.57
CA LEU A 570 21.94 12.56 12.74
C LEU A 570 22.77 13.63 13.46
N GLU A 571 23.52 13.28 14.50
CA GLU A 571 24.46 14.19 15.18
C GLU A 571 25.53 14.71 14.23
N LEU A 572 26.14 13.84 13.43
CA LEU A 572 27.10 14.22 12.39
C LEU A 572 26.47 15.18 11.35
N SER A 573 25.19 15.02 11.04
CA SER A 573 24.47 15.91 10.12
C SER A 573 24.09 17.27 10.74
N ALA A 574 24.12 17.39 12.06
CA ALA A 574 23.79 18.61 12.80
C ALA A 574 25.02 19.40 13.27
N GLU A 575 26.23 18.85 13.08
CA GLU A 575 27.48 19.48 13.50
C GLU A 575 27.67 20.85 12.81
N GLY A 576 27.74 21.92 13.62
CA GLY A 576 27.91 23.30 13.14
C GLY A 576 26.59 24.07 12.87
N VAL A 577 25.43 23.53 13.24
CA VAL A 577 24.11 24.16 13.04
C VAL A 577 23.33 24.21 14.35
N GLU A 578 23.07 25.41 14.90
CA GLU A 578 22.21 25.60 16.09
C GLU A 578 20.72 25.48 15.70
N ILE A 579 20.08 24.32 15.96
CA ILE A 579 18.63 24.15 15.83
C ILE A 579 18.12 23.24 16.96
N ASP A 580 17.01 23.63 17.60
CA ASP A 580 16.40 22.93 18.75
C ASP A 580 15.75 21.56 18.43
N ALA A 581 15.56 21.21 17.14
CA ALA A 581 14.99 19.95 16.69
C ALA A 581 15.50 19.55 15.29
N ALA A 582 15.66 18.24 15.06
CA ALA A 582 16.08 17.71 13.76
C ALA A 582 15.06 18.08 12.68
N ASN A 583 15.49 18.82 11.65
CA ASN A 583 14.62 19.18 10.54
C ASN A 583 14.44 18.01 9.54
N GLU A 584 13.42 18.06 8.69
CA GLU A 584 13.13 16.99 7.70
C GLU A 584 14.37 16.61 6.88
N TYR A 585 15.20 17.60 6.54
CA TYR A 585 16.41 17.41 5.76
C TYR A 585 17.47 16.57 6.50
N GLN A 586 17.70 16.81 7.78
CA GLN A 586 18.61 16.03 8.63
C GLN A 586 18.12 14.60 8.82
N CYS A 587 16.82 14.43 9.08
CA CYS A 587 16.21 13.10 9.15
C CYS A 587 16.40 12.33 7.83
N GLY A 588 16.23 13.02 6.70
CA GLY A 588 16.48 12.49 5.37
C GLY A 588 17.94 12.14 5.11
N GLN A 589 18.90 12.97 5.54
CA GLN A 589 20.33 12.70 5.39
C GLN A 589 20.77 11.48 6.18
N GLY A 590 20.38 11.36 7.45
CA GLY A 590 20.70 10.19 8.28
C GLY A 590 20.14 8.90 7.66
N ALA A 591 18.89 8.93 7.18
CA ALA A 591 18.27 7.80 6.50
C ALA A 591 19.00 7.44 5.19
N LEU A 592 19.43 8.44 4.41
CA LEU A 592 20.20 8.20 3.18
C LEU A 592 21.54 7.53 3.46
N GLN A 593 22.26 7.94 4.52
CA GLN A 593 23.52 7.30 4.92
C GLN A 593 23.31 5.85 5.31
N LEU A 594 22.28 5.54 6.10
CA LEU A 594 21.95 4.16 6.45
C LEU A 594 21.63 3.32 5.20
N MET A 595 20.87 3.85 4.25
CA MET A 595 20.64 3.15 2.98
C MET A 595 21.93 2.92 2.20
N MET A 596 22.85 3.89 2.19
CA MET A 596 24.17 3.75 1.55
C MET A 596 25.08 2.72 2.25
N HIS A 597 24.89 2.50 3.55
CA HIS A 597 25.57 1.46 4.33
C HIS A 597 24.92 0.07 4.22
N GLY A 598 23.80 -0.05 3.51
CA GLY A 598 23.14 -1.33 3.23
C GLY A 598 22.11 -1.75 4.27
N TYR A 599 21.69 -0.84 5.15
CA TYR A 599 20.62 -1.13 6.10
C TYR A 599 19.26 -1.26 5.40
N ASP A 600 18.43 -2.17 5.91
CA ASP A 600 17.09 -2.42 5.38
C ASP A 600 16.16 -1.21 5.56
N THR A 601 15.25 -1.01 4.60
CA THR A 601 14.37 0.17 4.64
C THR A 601 13.33 0.10 5.76
N LEU A 602 12.86 -1.10 6.13
CA LEU A 602 11.92 -1.27 7.25
C LEU A 602 12.60 -0.96 8.58
N ALA A 603 13.86 -1.38 8.73
CA ALA A 603 14.68 -1.06 9.90
C ALA A 603 14.84 0.47 10.06
N ILE A 604 15.22 1.18 8.98
CA ILE A 604 15.34 2.65 8.97
C ILE A 604 14.00 3.33 9.29
N ARG A 605 12.88 2.79 8.78
CA ARG A 605 11.53 3.28 9.06
C ARG A 605 11.19 3.20 10.53
N ASN A 606 11.47 2.06 11.17
CA ASN A 606 11.16 1.85 12.57
C ASN A 606 11.99 2.78 13.47
N ALA A 607 13.28 2.98 13.16
CA ALA A 607 14.14 3.95 13.86
C ALA A 607 13.59 5.39 13.76
N LEU A 608 13.17 5.81 12.57
CA LEU A 608 12.55 7.13 12.34
C LEU A 608 11.23 7.29 13.11
N LEU A 609 10.38 6.26 13.13
CA LEU A 609 9.11 6.27 13.87
C LEU A 609 9.32 6.40 15.37
N LYS A 610 10.23 5.60 15.95
CA LYS A 610 10.56 5.61 17.38
C LYS A 610 11.02 7.01 17.81
N LYS A 611 11.96 7.63 17.07
CA LYS A 611 12.45 8.98 17.34
C LYS A 611 11.38 10.06 17.18
N THR A 612 10.58 9.99 16.10
CA THR A 612 9.48 10.94 15.85
C THR A 612 8.44 10.90 16.98
N ASN A 613 8.14 9.70 17.49
CA ASN A 613 7.23 9.51 18.62
C ASN A 613 7.83 9.98 19.96
N GLN A 614 9.12 9.74 20.20
CA GLN A 614 9.85 10.26 21.37
C GLN A 614 9.93 11.81 21.40
N GLN A 615 10.06 12.45 20.23
CA GLN A 615 10.05 13.92 20.12
C GLN A 615 8.64 14.50 20.35
N ARG A 616 7.59 13.82 19.88
CA ARG A 616 6.19 14.22 20.09
C ARG A 616 5.74 14.13 21.54
N THR A 617 6.12 13.07 22.25
CA THR A 617 5.81 12.89 23.68
C THR A 617 6.43 14.00 24.55
N LYS A 618 7.58 14.56 24.13
CA LYS A 618 8.21 15.73 24.78
C LYS A 618 7.53 17.07 24.46
N ALA A 619 6.83 17.20 23.33
CA ALA A 619 6.35 18.48 22.80
C ALA A 619 4.92 18.91 23.23
N LYS A 620 4.18 18.12 24.04
CA LYS A 620 2.82 18.44 24.56
C LYS A 620 1.86 19.10 23.55
N THR A 621 1.93 18.73 22.28
CA THR A 621 1.16 19.40 21.21
C THR A 621 0.08 18.48 20.66
N THR A 622 -1.17 18.80 21.01
CA THR A 622 -2.39 18.20 20.49
C THR A 622 -2.66 18.72 19.07
N GLY A 623 -2.46 17.89 18.05
CA GLY A 623 -2.96 18.18 16.68
C GLY A 623 -2.11 17.76 15.47
N ALA A 624 -0.99 17.04 15.62
CA ALA A 624 -0.16 16.67 14.47
C ALA A 624 -0.65 15.39 13.74
N LYS A 625 -0.61 15.39 12.41
CA LYS A 625 -0.80 14.22 11.51
C LYS A 625 -0.11 12.97 12.08
N THR A 626 -0.67 11.77 11.89
CA THR A 626 -0.07 10.50 12.35
C THR A 626 1.42 10.40 11.99
N ALA A 627 2.27 9.87 12.89
CA ALA A 627 3.72 9.86 12.70
C ALA A 627 4.17 9.03 11.48
N ALA A 628 3.38 8.01 11.12
CA ALA A 628 3.61 7.15 9.97
C ALA A 628 3.67 7.89 8.63
N PRO A 629 2.62 8.62 8.17
CA PRO A 629 2.67 9.32 6.89
C PRO A 629 3.77 10.39 6.79
N TYR A 630 4.20 10.96 7.91
CA TYR A 630 5.36 11.87 7.94
C TYR A 630 6.67 11.12 7.64
N VAL A 631 6.94 10.02 8.35
CA VAL A 631 8.13 9.18 8.14
C VAL A 631 8.12 8.56 6.75
N ASP A 632 6.98 8.07 6.28
CA ASP A 632 6.82 7.47 4.96
C ASP A 632 7.10 8.50 3.85
N GLY A 633 6.68 9.75 4.04
CA GLY A 633 7.01 10.86 3.13
C GLY A 633 8.52 11.17 3.06
N ILE A 634 9.22 11.14 4.20
CA ILE A 634 10.68 11.29 4.25
C ILE A 634 11.36 10.14 3.49
N LEU A 635 10.99 8.90 3.80
CA LEU A 635 11.60 7.71 3.19
C LEU A 635 11.38 7.65 1.69
N GLN A 636 10.20 8.03 1.20
CA GLN A 636 9.95 8.05 -0.24
C GLN A 636 10.89 8.99 -0.98
N ARG A 637 11.14 10.18 -0.42
CA ARG A 637 12.09 11.15 -0.97
C ARG A 637 13.54 10.66 -0.87
N VAL A 638 13.92 10.02 0.24
CA VAL A 638 15.25 9.41 0.42
C VAL A 638 15.49 8.28 -0.58
N ARG A 639 14.49 7.43 -0.84
CA ARG A 639 14.55 6.38 -1.88
C ARG A 639 14.80 6.98 -3.26
N ASN A 640 14.12 8.07 -3.59
CA ASN A 640 14.35 8.80 -4.86
C ASN A 640 15.77 9.39 -4.94
N ALA A 641 16.30 9.91 -3.84
CA ALA A 641 17.69 10.39 -3.79
C ALA A 641 18.67 9.23 -3.97
N TYR A 642 18.45 8.11 -3.28
CA TYR A 642 19.29 6.92 -3.36
C TYR A 642 19.29 6.29 -4.77
N SER A 643 18.14 6.22 -5.43
CA SER A 643 18.04 5.73 -6.81
C SER A 643 18.81 6.61 -7.79
N ARG A 644 18.79 7.94 -7.63
CA ARG A 644 19.62 8.86 -8.42
C ARG A 644 21.12 8.62 -8.20
N ILE A 645 21.55 8.37 -6.97
CA ILE A 645 22.94 8.01 -6.67
C ILE A 645 23.34 6.71 -7.38
N LEU A 646 22.51 5.67 -7.34
CA LEU A 646 22.77 4.41 -8.03
C LEU A 646 22.85 4.61 -9.54
N ASN A 647 21.95 5.40 -10.13
CA ASN A 647 21.96 5.72 -11.55
C ASN A 647 23.24 6.45 -11.97
N ILE A 648 23.73 7.40 -11.16
CA ILE A 648 25.00 8.10 -11.41
C ILE A 648 26.18 7.14 -11.31
N LYS A 649 26.21 6.25 -10.31
CA LYS A 649 27.27 5.23 -10.17
C LYS A 649 27.30 4.27 -11.36
N ALA A 650 26.13 3.87 -11.86
CA ALA A 650 25.98 2.94 -12.98
C ALA A 650 26.17 3.61 -14.36
N TYR A 651 26.25 4.95 -14.43
CA TYR A 651 26.26 5.69 -15.69
C TYR A 651 27.42 5.30 -16.61
N GLN A 652 27.12 5.02 -17.88
CA GLN A 652 28.10 4.77 -18.95
C GLN A 652 27.79 5.69 -20.13
N GLN A 653 28.78 6.47 -20.55
CA GLN A 653 28.64 7.46 -21.62
C GLN A 653 28.23 6.77 -22.94
N GLY A 654 27.16 7.25 -23.59
CA GLY A 654 26.73 6.79 -24.93
C GLY A 654 25.79 5.57 -24.99
N LYS A 655 25.21 5.11 -23.86
CA LYS A 655 24.28 3.96 -23.81
C LYS A 655 22.80 4.30 -23.53
N GLY A 656 22.41 5.58 -23.48
CA GLY A 656 21.04 6.03 -23.19
C GLY A 656 20.30 6.61 -24.41
N ILE A 657 18.99 6.36 -24.53
CA ILE A 657 18.20 6.66 -25.75
C ILE A 657 17.47 8.02 -25.70
N GLN A 658 17.38 8.71 -24.54
CA GLN A 658 16.68 10.01 -24.42
C GLN A 658 17.28 10.92 -23.33
N GLU A 659 18.57 11.27 -23.39
CA GLU A 659 19.16 12.23 -22.45
C GLU A 659 19.53 13.53 -23.20
N ASN A 660 19.20 14.68 -22.62
CA ASN A 660 19.71 15.94 -23.16
C ASN A 660 21.21 16.10 -22.84
N ALA A 661 21.90 16.96 -23.60
CA ALA A 661 23.36 17.11 -23.47
C ALA A 661 23.81 17.54 -22.06
N ALA A 662 22.99 18.35 -21.35
CA ALA A 662 23.29 18.82 -20.00
C ALA A 662 23.13 17.72 -18.94
N GLU A 663 22.16 16.81 -19.08
CA GLU A 663 21.96 15.64 -18.21
C GLU A 663 23.10 14.65 -18.33
N ALA A 664 23.52 14.35 -19.56
CA ALA A 664 24.66 13.46 -19.82
C ALA A 664 25.95 14.03 -19.21
N GLU A 665 26.20 15.33 -19.37
CA GLU A 665 27.37 16.01 -18.78
C GLU A 665 27.28 16.05 -17.25
N TYR A 666 26.10 16.31 -16.67
CA TYR A 666 25.90 16.26 -15.22
C TYR A 666 26.26 14.88 -14.64
N LYS A 667 25.70 13.80 -15.21
CA LYS A 667 25.94 12.43 -14.72
C LYS A 667 27.42 12.04 -14.85
N ALA A 668 28.06 12.39 -15.97
CA ALA A 668 29.48 12.13 -16.19
C ALA A 668 30.36 12.84 -15.15
N GLU A 669 30.10 14.12 -14.88
CA GLU A 669 30.89 14.90 -13.93
C GLU A 669 30.67 14.48 -12.48
N MET A 670 29.41 14.21 -12.08
CA MET A 670 29.12 13.71 -10.74
C MET A 670 29.72 12.32 -10.52
N LYS A 671 29.69 11.45 -11.53
CA LYS A 671 30.35 10.14 -11.47
C LYS A 671 31.87 10.29 -11.30
N LYS A 672 32.50 11.18 -12.05
CA LYS A 672 33.95 11.47 -11.94
C LYS A 672 34.33 11.98 -10.55
N LEU A 673 33.52 12.87 -9.96
CA LEU A 673 33.71 13.34 -8.59
C LEU A 673 33.55 12.21 -7.58
N TRP A 674 32.56 11.34 -7.76
CA TRP A 674 32.38 10.17 -6.91
C TRP A 674 33.54 9.17 -7.05
N GLU A 675 34.02 8.89 -8.27
CA GLU A 675 35.16 7.98 -8.49
C GLU A 675 36.42 8.48 -7.79
N LYS A 676 36.60 9.81 -7.74
CA LYS A 676 37.72 10.48 -7.05
C LYS A 676 37.56 10.53 -5.54
N ASN A 677 36.42 11.01 -5.05
CA ASN A 677 36.22 11.34 -3.63
C ASN A 677 35.56 10.21 -2.84
N LYS A 678 35.00 9.20 -3.52
CA LYS A 678 34.15 8.13 -2.99
C LYS A 678 32.87 8.57 -2.27
N VAL A 679 32.63 9.88 -2.20
CA VAL A 679 31.47 10.54 -1.59
C VAL A 679 30.92 11.57 -2.56
N MET A 680 29.59 11.63 -2.69
CA MET A 680 28.88 12.73 -3.37
C MET A 680 28.43 13.72 -2.29
N ARG A 681 28.58 15.02 -2.53
CA ARG A 681 28.19 16.08 -1.58
C ARG A 681 27.29 17.12 -2.24
N PRO A 682 26.45 17.83 -1.48
CA PRO A 682 25.66 18.95 -2.02
C PRO A 682 26.53 20.02 -2.70
N ALA A 683 27.73 20.29 -2.18
CA ALA A 683 28.67 21.25 -2.76
C ALA A 683 29.17 20.87 -4.16
N ASP A 684 29.12 19.58 -4.51
CA ASP A 684 29.53 19.11 -5.84
C ASP A 684 28.53 19.60 -6.91
N ASP A 685 27.23 19.71 -6.59
CA ASP A 685 26.20 20.29 -7.49
C ASP A 685 26.51 21.74 -7.86
N GLU A 686 27.04 22.54 -6.93
CA GLU A 686 27.38 23.94 -7.18
C GLU A 686 28.46 24.05 -8.26
N SER A 687 29.49 23.22 -8.14
CA SER A 687 30.62 23.20 -9.06
C SER A 687 30.21 22.70 -10.46
N ILE A 688 29.34 21.70 -10.52
CA ILE A 688 28.82 21.15 -11.78
C ILE A 688 27.87 22.14 -12.43
N ALA A 689 26.98 22.78 -11.66
CA ALA A 689 26.05 23.80 -12.17
C ALA A 689 26.81 24.96 -12.84
N ALA A 690 27.92 25.42 -12.24
CA ALA A 690 28.76 26.46 -12.84
C ALA A 690 29.39 26.01 -14.16
N ARG A 691 29.86 24.76 -14.25
CA ARG A 691 30.41 24.21 -15.49
C ARG A 691 29.34 24.05 -16.57
N LEU A 692 28.17 23.51 -16.22
CA LEU A 692 27.06 23.33 -17.16
C LEU A 692 26.55 24.67 -17.70
N LEU A 693 26.43 25.70 -16.87
CA LEU A 693 26.01 27.05 -17.30
C LEU A 693 27.01 27.72 -18.25
N ALA A 694 28.27 27.28 -18.26
CA ALA A 694 29.27 27.78 -19.19
C ALA A 694 29.11 27.20 -20.60
N HIS A 695 28.50 26.01 -20.74
CA HIS A 695 28.39 25.27 -22.01
C HIS A 695 26.94 25.16 -22.52
N HIS A 696 25.95 25.28 -21.65
CA HIS A 696 24.53 25.04 -21.96
C HIS A 696 23.64 26.23 -21.60
N LYS A 697 22.47 26.28 -22.23
CA LYS A 697 21.42 27.24 -21.88
C LYS A 697 20.91 26.98 -20.46
N LYS A 698 20.58 28.06 -19.74
CA LYS A 698 20.13 28.02 -18.34
C LYS A 698 18.97 27.04 -18.12
N GLU A 699 18.01 27.01 -19.05
CA GLU A 699 16.81 26.17 -18.95
C GLU A 699 17.17 24.68 -18.98
N LEU A 700 18.13 24.29 -19.82
CA LEU A 700 18.62 22.90 -19.91
C LEU A 700 19.41 22.50 -18.66
N VAL A 701 20.18 23.43 -18.07
CA VAL A 701 20.90 23.17 -16.82
C VAL A 701 19.95 22.97 -15.65
N ILE A 702 18.89 23.78 -15.56
CA ILE A 702 17.85 23.63 -14.53
C ILE A 702 17.16 22.26 -14.68
N ALA A 703 16.76 21.89 -15.90
CA ALA A 703 16.15 20.60 -16.18
C ALA A 703 17.07 19.44 -15.76
N ALA A 704 18.36 19.51 -16.12
CA ALA A 704 19.35 18.49 -15.77
C ALA A 704 19.53 18.33 -14.24
N LEU A 705 19.64 19.44 -13.49
CA LEU A 705 19.77 19.41 -12.04
C LEU A 705 18.51 18.85 -11.36
N LEU A 706 17.31 19.23 -11.82
CA LEU A 706 16.05 18.71 -11.28
C LEU A 706 15.87 17.21 -11.57
N ALA A 707 16.27 16.75 -12.75
CA ALA A 707 16.16 15.36 -13.15
C ALA A 707 17.20 14.44 -12.47
N CYS A 708 18.45 14.90 -12.38
CA CYS A 708 19.58 14.03 -12.05
C CYS A 708 20.13 14.19 -10.64
N SER A 709 20.06 15.38 -10.01
CA SER A 709 20.71 15.58 -8.72
C SER A 709 20.03 14.79 -7.60
N PRO A 710 20.77 13.99 -6.80
CA PRO A 710 20.22 13.36 -5.61
C PRO A 710 19.71 14.37 -4.57
N TRP A 711 20.31 15.56 -4.53
CA TRP A 711 20.06 16.56 -3.50
C TRP A 711 18.78 17.37 -3.74
N THR A 712 18.31 17.44 -4.99
CA THR A 712 17.09 18.19 -5.34
C THR A 712 15.80 17.49 -4.90
N VAL A 713 15.85 16.19 -4.62
CA VAL A 713 14.70 15.39 -4.13
C VAL A 713 14.76 15.09 -2.64
N MET A 714 15.77 15.58 -1.92
CA MET A 714 15.89 15.35 -0.49
C MET A 714 14.70 15.95 0.29
N PRO A 715 14.27 15.32 1.40
CA PRO A 715 13.27 15.89 2.30
C PRO A 715 13.66 17.30 2.77
N GLY A 716 12.68 18.20 3.00
CA GLY A 716 12.95 19.58 3.41
C GLY A 716 13.58 20.50 2.35
N VAL A 717 13.96 20.01 1.17
CA VAL A 717 14.48 20.84 0.08
C VAL A 717 13.32 21.49 -0.69
N SER A 718 13.37 22.83 -0.80
CA SER A 718 12.39 23.62 -1.54
C SER A 718 12.51 23.40 -3.06
N GLY A 719 11.38 23.43 -3.77
CA GLY A 719 11.36 23.44 -5.24
C GLY A 719 12.16 24.60 -5.86
N LEU A 720 12.42 25.66 -5.09
CA LEU A 720 13.22 26.82 -5.53
C LEU A 720 14.73 26.63 -5.32
N TYR A 721 15.18 25.52 -4.72
CA TYR A 721 16.60 25.29 -4.42
C TYR A 721 17.50 25.41 -5.66
N VAL A 722 17.08 24.84 -6.79
CA VAL A 722 17.86 24.91 -8.03
C VAL A 722 17.95 26.34 -8.54
N GLU A 723 16.81 27.03 -8.71
CA GLU A 723 16.78 28.35 -9.35
C GLU A 723 17.32 29.47 -8.46
N HIS A 724 16.95 29.48 -7.18
CA HIS A 724 17.27 30.59 -6.27
C HIS A 724 18.64 30.43 -5.60
N TYR A 725 19.12 29.21 -5.39
CA TYR A 725 20.41 28.95 -4.75
C TYR A 725 21.46 28.51 -5.76
N LEU A 726 21.32 27.32 -6.36
CA LEU A 726 22.38 26.72 -7.18
C LEU A 726 22.72 27.59 -8.40
N ILE A 727 21.73 28.02 -9.17
CA ILE A 727 21.96 28.83 -10.37
C ILE A 727 22.57 30.20 -10.02
N ARG A 728 22.08 30.87 -8.97
CA ARG A 728 22.67 32.16 -8.54
C ARG A 728 24.12 32.00 -8.10
N LYS A 729 24.42 30.98 -7.31
CA LYS A 729 25.77 30.70 -6.82
C LYS A 729 26.71 30.35 -7.97
N ALA A 730 26.24 29.53 -8.90
CA ALA A 730 26.96 29.17 -10.12
C ALA A 730 27.28 30.41 -11.00
N GLN A 731 26.30 31.31 -11.20
CA GLN A 731 26.53 32.58 -11.91
C GLN A 731 27.56 33.45 -11.18
N GLN A 732 27.52 33.50 -9.85
CA GLN A 732 28.49 34.24 -9.05
C GLN A 732 29.91 33.65 -9.18
N GLU A 733 30.05 32.33 -9.19
CA GLU A 733 31.33 31.66 -9.44
C GLU A 733 31.88 31.93 -10.84
N ILE A 734 31.03 31.92 -11.87
CA ILE A 734 31.41 32.30 -13.24
C ILE A 734 31.89 33.76 -13.26
N LEU A 735 31.15 34.70 -12.64
CA LEU A 735 31.55 36.10 -12.55
C LEU A 735 32.87 36.28 -11.80
N ASN A 736 33.07 35.55 -10.70
CA ASN A 736 34.32 35.57 -9.95
C ASN A 736 35.49 35.02 -10.77
N ALA A 737 35.27 33.93 -11.52
CA ALA A 737 36.26 33.37 -12.44
C ALA A 737 36.60 34.37 -13.55
N GLN A 738 35.61 35.05 -14.16
CA GLN A 738 35.84 36.11 -15.15
C GLN A 738 36.68 37.27 -14.58
N ARG A 739 36.38 37.69 -13.35
CA ARG A 739 37.15 38.73 -12.64
C ARG A 739 38.58 38.28 -12.33
N ARG A 740 38.78 37.01 -12.00
CA ARG A 740 40.12 36.42 -11.79
C ARG A 740 40.89 36.40 -13.11
N LEU A 741 40.30 35.91 -14.19
CA LEU A 741 40.91 35.89 -15.53
C LEU A 741 41.29 37.29 -16.01
N ALA A 742 40.44 38.29 -15.79
CA ALA A 742 40.72 39.68 -16.15
C ALA A 742 41.91 40.29 -15.38
N LYS A 743 42.23 39.77 -14.19
CA LYS A 743 43.36 40.20 -13.35
C LYS A 743 44.56 39.27 -13.44
N GLU A 744 44.46 38.17 -14.19
CA GLU A 744 45.51 37.19 -14.36
C GLU A 744 46.72 37.85 -15.03
N LYS A 745 47.91 37.62 -14.48
CA LYS A 745 49.16 38.08 -15.08
C LYS A 745 49.84 36.91 -15.79
N PRO A 746 50.43 37.13 -16.99
CA PRO A 746 51.20 36.10 -17.65
C PRO A 746 52.38 35.68 -16.77
N ARG A 747 52.70 34.39 -16.77
CA ARG A 747 53.80 33.80 -16.01
C ARG A 747 54.48 32.79 -16.91
N ALA A 748 55.76 32.99 -17.19
CA ALA A 748 56.57 31.98 -17.87
C ALA A 748 56.92 30.86 -16.87
N ARG A 749 56.91 29.60 -17.34
CA ARG A 749 57.39 28.46 -16.55
C ARG A 749 58.89 28.52 -16.31
N ASP A 750 59.31 28.12 -15.11
CA ASP A 750 60.72 28.08 -14.69
C ASP A 750 61.54 27.02 -15.46
N LYS A 751 60.89 25.98 -15.99
CA LYS A 751 61.49 24.93 -16.83
C LYS A 751 60.76 24.90 -18.17
N LYS A 752 61.37 25.50 -19.19
CA LYS A 752 60.85 25.47 -20.56
C LYS A 752 61.23 24.18 -21.28
N THR A 753 60.35 23.72 -22.15
CA THR A 753 60.68 22.80 -23.24
C THR A 753 61.17 23.58 -24.46
N ASP A 754 62.03 23.00 -25.30
CA ASP A 754 62.44 23.64 -26.56
C ASP A 754 61.35 23.53 -27.65
N ASN A 755 60.33 22.70 -27.42
CA ASN A 755 59.20 22.49 -28.31
C ASN A 755 58.03 23.42 -27.95
N ILE A 756 57.80 24.42 -28.78
CA ILE A 756 56.74 25.42 -28.57
C ILE A 756 55.33 24.83 -28.54
N SER A 757 55.05 23.75 -29.27
CA SER A 757 53.75 23.07 -29.27
C SER A 757 53.49 22.37 -27.93
N GLU A 758 54.51 21.73 -27.37
CA GLU A 758 54.44 21.09 -26.06
C GLU A 758 54.25 22.15 -24.95
N GLU A 759 55.03 23.22 -25.00
CA GLU A 759 54.92 24.34 -24.07
C GLU A 759 53.54 25.01 -24.14
N TYR A 760 52.99 25.18 -25.34
CA TYR A 760 51.65 25.71 -25.54
C TYR A 760 50.58 24.80 -24.91
N ARG A 761 50.65 23.48 -25.11
CA ARG A 761 49.68 22.54 -24.51
C ARG A 761 49.75 22.56 -22.99
N ASP A 762 50.95 22.59 -22.42
CA ASP A 762 51.17 22.64 -20.97
C ASP A 762 50.61 23.93 -20.36
N GLU A 763 50.94 25.09 -20.94
CA GLU A 763 50.44 26.39 -20.46
C GLU A 763 48.93 26.53 -20.66
N ARG A 764 48.39 26.01 -21.76
CA ARG A 764 46.95 25.92 -22.02
C ARG A 764 46.25 25.07 -20.97
N GLU A 765 46.78 23.88 -20.66
CA GLU A 765 46.21 23.02 -19.62
C GLU A 765 46.31 23.68 -18.25
N ALA A 766 47.42 24.35 -17.95
CA ALA A 766 47.62 25.06 -16.70
C ALA A 766 46.64 26.24 -16.53
N ILE A 767 46.41 27.03 -17.58
CA ILE A 767 45.46 28.16 -17.54
C ILE A 767 44.02 27.66 -17.44
N GLN A 768 43.66 26.58 -18.14
CA GLN A 768 42.33 25.96 -18.05
C GLN A 768 42.07 25.34 -16.67
N LYS A 769 43.10 24.76 -16.02
CA LYS A 769 43.02 24.28 -14.63
C LYS A 769 42.84 25.42 -13.61
N ARG A 770 43.41 26.61 -13.86
CA ARG A 770 43.23 27.78 -12.98
C ARG A 770 41.83 28.40 -13.13
N HIS A 771 41.22 28.28 -14.31
CA HIS A 771 39.93 28.86 -14.67
C HIS A 771 38.90 27.79 -15.07
N THR A 772 38.74 26.76 -14.23
CA THR A 772 37.91 25.55 -14.49
C THR A 772 36.43 25.78 -14.79
N PHE A 773 35.91 26.98 -14.53
CA PHE A 773 34.50 27.34 -14.74
C PHE A 773 34.25 28.14 -16.01
N LEU A 774 35.31 28.46 -16.77
CA LEU A 774 35.21 29.23 -18.01
C LEU A 774 35.55 28.35 -19.20
N PRO A 775 34.82 28.50 -20.32
CA PRO A 775 35.23 27.89 -21.57
C PRO A 775 36.56 28.53 -22.00
N TYR A 776 37.36 27.74 -22.72
CA TYR A 776 38.62 28.26 -23.25
C TYR A 776 38.33 29.43 -24.19
N SER A 777 39.04 30.54 -24.01
CA SER A 777 38.73 31.81 -24.69
C SER A 777 39.98 32.44 -25.30
N MET A 778 39.78 33.30 -26.30
CA MET A 778 40.87 34.08 -26.91
C MET A 778 41.68 34.87 -25.88
N LYS A 779 41.08 35.29 -24.76
CA LYS A 779 41.82 35.98 -23.69
C LYS A 779 42.82 35.05 -22.98
N MET A 780 42.47 33.78 -22.82
CA MET A 780 43.39 32.77 -22.31
C MET A 780 44.52 32.52 -23.30
N ASP A 781 44.22 32.45 -24.60
CA ASP A 781 45.26 32.37 -25.64
C ASP A 781 46.19 33.58 -25.64
N GLU A 782 45.69 34.79 -25.45
CA GLU A 782 46.54 35.97 -25.29
C GLU A 782 47.50 35.83 -24.10
N LEU A 783 47.03 35.30 -22.96
CA LEU A 783 47.86 35.10 -21.76
C LEU A 783 48.88 33.96 -21.94
N VAL A 784 48.52 32.88 -22.61
CA VAL A 784 49.43 31.80 -22.97
C VAL A 784 50.48 32.32 -23.97
N ALA A 785 50.05 33.03 -25.00
CA ALA A 785 50.94 33.66 -25.98
C ALA A 785 51.91 34.65 -25.33
N MET A 786 51.46 35.48 -24.38
CA MET A 786 52.32 36.35 -23.59
C MET A 786 53.38 35.54 -22.82
N SER A 787 52.99 34.43 -22.20
CA SER A 787 53.89 33.58 -21.42
C SER A 787 54.94 32.91 -22.31
N LEU A 788 54.56 32.46 -23.51
CA LEU A 788 55.50 31.93 -24.52
C LEU A 788 56.47 33.01 -25.05
N LEU A 789 55.98 34.23 -25.32
CA LEU A 789 56.84 35.34 -25.72
C LEU A 789 57.82 35.74 -24.61
N MET A 790 57.39 35.72 -23.34
CA MET A 790 58.26 35.95 -22.17
C MET A 790 59.30 34.83 -21.98
N ALA A 791 58.99 33.60 -22.40
CA ALA A 791 59.92 32.46 -22.40
C ALA A 791 60.97 32.51 -23.55
N GLY A 792 60.83 33.47 -24.49
CA GLY A 792 61.79 33.74 -25.56
C GLY A 792 61.43 33.16 -26.93
N PHE A 793 60.21 32.65 -27.13
CA PHE A 793 59.75 32.22 -28.45
C PHE A 793 59.43 33.42 -29.36
N SER A 794 59.65 33.29 -30.67
CA SER A 794 59.36 34.37 -31.62
C SER A 794 57.85 34.55 -31.85
N THR A 795 57.44 35.78 -32.20
CA THR A 795 56.03 36.08 -32.52
C THR A 795 55.48 35.24 -33.67
N VAL A 796 56.31 34.92 -34.66
CA VAL A 796 55.96 34.07 -35.80
C VAL A 796 55.71 32.62 -35.34
N ALA A 797 56.59 32.08 -34.50
CA ALA A 797 56.44 30.71 -33.97
C ALA A 797 55.19 30.59 -33.07
N VAL A 798 54.96 31.55 -32.19
CA VAL A 798 53.75 31.59 -31.34
C VAL A 798 52.49 31.68 -32.19
N GLY A 799 52.50 32.49 -33.25
CA GLY A 799 51.38 32.59 -34.19
C GLY A 799 51.08 31.27 -34.90
N GLN A 800 52.11 30.56 -35.36
CA GLN A 800 51.95 29.26 -36.01
C GLN A 800 51.33 28.20 -35.09
N VAL A 801 51.81 28.08 -33.85
CA VAL A 801 51.27 27.11 -32.89
C VAL A 801 49.83 27.41 -32.50
N LEU A 802 49.46 28.70 -32.35
CA LEU A 802 48.08 29.08 -32.11
C LEU A 802 47.17 28.73 -33.30
N ASP A 803 47.65 28.90 -34.55
CA ASP A 803 46.89 28.49 -35.72
C ASP A 803 46.75 26.96 -35.82
N GLU A 804 47.73 26.19 -35.37
CA GLU A 804 47.69 24.73 -35.43
C GLU A 804 46.89 24.10 -34.28
N GLU A 805 47.01 24.63 -33.06
CA GLU A 805 46.58 23.95 -31.84
C GLU A 805 45.54 24.71 -31.00
N SER A 806 45.21 25.96 -31.32
CA SER A 806 44.20 26.70 -30.56
C SER A 806 42.78 26.18 -30.83
N PRO A 807 42.01 25.88 -29.77
CA PRO A 807 40.59 25.58 -29.92
C PRO A 807 39.74 26.83 -30.26
N CYS A 808 40.31 28.04 -30.20
CA CYS A 808 39.62 29.30 -30.51
C CYS A 808 39.79 29.76 -31.96
N ARG A 809 40.50 29.00 -32.82
CA ARG A 809 40.76 29.40 -34.21
C ARG A 809 39.49 29.48 -35.06
N ASP A 810 38.50 28.63 -34.83
CA ASP A 810 37.18 28.57 -35.49
C ASP A 810 37.07 29.29 -36.84
N SER A 811 37.68 28.71 -37.89
CA SER A 811 37.65 29.19 -39.29
C SER A 811 38.24 30.59 -39.55
N GLN A 812 38.81 31.27 -38.56
CA GLN A 812 39.40 32.59 -38.72
C GLN A 812 40.76 32.48 -39.41
N GLN A 813 40.89 33.12 -40.58
CA GLN A 813 42.19 33.26 -41.23
C GLN A 813 43.10 34.19 -40.41
N ASN A 814 44.35 33.76 -40.21
CA ASN A 814 45.39 34.50 -39.46
C ASN A 814 45.07 34.73 -37.97
N TYR A 815 44.31 33.81 -37.35
CA TYR A 815 43.96 33.87 -35.93
C TYR A 815 45.22 33.97 -35.05
N GLY A 816 46.16 33.04 -35.21
CA GLY A 816 47.33 32.93 -34.38
C GLY A 816 48.24 34.13 -34.47
N ILE A 817 48.51 34.66 -35.68
CA ILE A 817 49.27 35.90 -35.88
C ILE A 817 48.57 37.10 -35.21
N SER A 818 47.24 37.19 -35.29
CA SER A 818 46.48 38.29 -34.67
C SER A 818 46.59 38.29 -33.13
N VAL A 819 46.56 37.10 -32.52
CA VAL A 819 46.66 36.93 -31.08
C VAL A 819 48.10 37.13 -30.62
N ALA A 820 49.08 36.56 -31.33
CA ALA A 820 50.50 36.73 -31.03
C ALA A 820 50.91 38.21 -31.08
N ASN A 821 50.41 38.99 -32.06
CA ASN A 821 50.69 40.43 -32.14
C ASN A 821 50.04 41.23 -31.00
N ARG A 822 48.81 40.89 -30.60
CA ARG A 822 48.15 41.50 -29.43
C ARG A 822 48.89 41.18 -28.13
N ALA A 823 49.29 39.92 -27.96
CA ALA A 823 50.10 39.46 -26.84
C ALA A 823 51.46 40.16 -26.81
N HIS A 824 52.13 40.31 -27.95
CA HIS A 824 53.40 41.03 -28.05
C HIS A 824 53.25 42.51 -27.68
N LYS A 825 52.23 43.21 -28.22
CA LYS A 825 51.95 44.61 -27.87
C LYS A 825 51.66 44.77 -26.37
N ALA A 826 50.95 43.83 -25.75
CA ALA A 826 50.58 43.92 -24.34
C ALA A 826 51.67 43.37 -23.38
N ALA A 827 52.56 42.49 -23.82
CA ALA A 827 53.73 42.03 -23.04
C ALA A 827 54.86 43.07 -22.99
N PHE A 828 55.00 43.89 -24.05
CA PHE A 828 56.10 44.84 -24.21
C PHE A 828 55.67 46.32 -24.23
N SER A 829 54.41 46.64 -23.96
CA SER A 829 53.99 48.04 -23.70
C SER A 829 54.16 48.40 -22.22
N LYS A 830 54.75 49.57 -21.95
CA LYS A 830 54.70 50.20 -20.62
C LYS A 830 53.51 51.14 -20.60
N ILE A 831 52.54 50.85 -19.73
CA ILE A 831 51.49 51.80 -19.36
C ILE A 831 51.96 52.50 -18.09
N ALA A 832 52.29 53.79 -18.21
CA ALA A 832 52.44 54.66 -17.05
C ALA A 832 51.07 55.26 -16.73
N VAL A 833 50.61 55.10 -15.49
CA VAL A 833 49.39 55.74 -14.98
C VAL A 833 49.83 56.78 -13.97
N GLU A 834 49.72 58.06 -14.32
CA GLU A 834 49.82 59.15 -13.35
C GLU A 834 48.41 59.47 -12.84
N GLU A 835 48.21 59.33 -11.53
CA GLU A 835 47.00 59.78 -10.84
C GLU A 835 47.26 61.15 -10.20
N GLU A 836 46.64 62.19 -10.74
CA GLU A 836 46.66 63.51 -10.13
C GLU A 836 45.38 63.69 -9.30
N VAL A 837 45.54 63.92 -8.00
CA VAL A 837 44.44 64.26 -7.09
C VAL A 837 44.38 65.77 -6.96
N ARG A 838 43.35 66.39 -7.53
CA ARG A 838 43.06 67.82 -7.32
C ARG A 838 41.84 67.95 -6.44
N ASN A 839 41.92 68.81 -5.42
CA ASN A 839 40.75 69.21 -4.66
C ASN A 839 39.99 70.26 -5.47
N GLU A 840 38.77 69.95 -5.87
CA GLU A 840 37.86 70.90 -6.50
C GLU A 840 36.79 71.30 -5.47
N THR A 841 36.63 72.61 -5.27
CA THR A 841 35.64 73.13 -4.32
C THR A 841 34.30 73.28 -5.02
N TRP A 842 33.32 72.47 -4.61
CA TRP A 842 31.93 72.61 -5.03
C TRP A 842 31.09 73.03 -3.82
N ALA A 843 30.36 74.15 -3.94
CA ALA A 843 29.49 74.69 -2.89
C ALA A 843 30.16 74.82 -1.50
N GLY A 844 31.44 75.23 -1.45
CA GLY A 844 32.17 75.46 -0.20
C GLY A 844 32.73 74.19 0.48
N ILE A 845 32.62 73.02 -0.16
CA ILE A 845 33.21 71.77 0.31
C ILE A 845 34.35 71.37 -0.64
N GLU A 846 35.54 71.12 -0.09
CA GLU A 846 36.64 70.55 -0.86
C GLU A 846 36.38 69.07 -1.15
N THR A 847 36.22 68.73 -2.42
CA THR A 847 36.04 67.36 -2.87
C THR A 847 37.27 66.94 -3.68
N PRO A 848 37.98 65.88 -3.28
CA PRO A 848 39.10 65.37 -4.08
C PRO A 848 38.58 64.72 -5.35
N VAL A 849 38.85 65.33 -6.49
CA VAL A 849 38.55 64.79 -7.82
C VAL A 849 39.82 64.13 -8.36
N ARG A 850 39.73 62.83 -8.67
CA ARG A 850 40.85 62.07 -9.25
C ARG A 850 40.76 62.12 -10.77
N ARG A 851 41.75 62.73 -11.42
CA ARG A 851 41.92 62.59 -12.87
C ARG A 851 42.95 61.50 -13.14
N ARG A 852 42.58 60.54 -14.00
CA ARG A 852 43.48 59.53 -14.55
C ARG A 852 43.88 59.93 -15.95
N THR A 853 45.18 60.10 -16.19
CA THR A 853 45.72 60.26 -17.54
C THR A 853 46.49 58.99 -17.88
N ILE A 854 46.11 58.33 -18.99
CA ILE A 854 46.74 57.08 -19.46
C ILE A 854 47.68 57.45 -20.61
N THR A 855 48.98 57.17 -20.46
CA THR A 855 49.96 57.31 -21.55
C THR A 855 50.46 55.93 -21.97
N GLU A 856 50.16 55.52 -23.21
CA GLU A 856 50.59 54.25 -23.79
C GLU A 856 51.89 54.50 -24.57
N THR A 857 53.02 53.89 -24.15
CA THR A 857 54.26 53.93 -24.93
C THR A 857 54.50 52.55 -25.54
N VAL A 858 54.38 52.44 -26.87
CA VAL A 858 54.65 51.20 -27.62
C VAL A 858 56.13 51.15 -27.99
N TYR A 859 56.89 50.21 -27.42
CA TYR A 859 58.25 49.94 -27.88
C TYR A 859 58.17 49.11 -29.18
N THR A 860 58.41 49.73 -30.33
CA THR A 860 58.81 49.01 -31.54
C THR A 860 60.29 48.67 -31.40
N GLY A 861 60.60 47.54 -30.76
CA GLY A 861 61.95 47.01 -30.73
C GLY A 861 62.40 46.66 -32.15
N GLY A 862 63.45 47.35 -32.62
CA GLY A 862 63.98 47.20 -33.96
C GLY A 862 64.47 45.78 -34.25
N VAL A 863 64.18 45.33 -35.47
CA VAL A 863 64.85 44.23 -36.13
C VAL A 863 66.36 44.52 -36.14
N ASN A 864 67.15 43.61 -35.59
CA ASN A 864 68.55 43.41 -35.95
C ASN A 864 68.92 41.96 -35.62
N GLY A 865 69.11 41.15 -36.67
CA GLY A 865 69.58 39.77 -36.62
C GLY A 865 68.61 38.78 -37.21
#